data_AF-A0A3P8Y2Y8-F1
#
_entry.id   AF-A0A3P8Y2Y8-F1
#
_cell.length_a   1.000
_cell.length_b   1.000
_cell.length_c   1.000
_cell.angle_alpha   90.00
_cell.angle_beta   90.00
_cell.angle_gamma   90.00
#
_symmetry.space_group_name_H-M   'P 1'
#
loop_
_entity.id
_entity.type
_entity.pdbx_description
1 polymer ?
#
loop_
_entity_poly.entity_id
_entity_poly.type
_entity_poly.pdbx_seq_one_letter_code
_entity_poly.pdbx_strand_id
1 'polypeptide(L)'
;MAGKKKEVSLQMSVTNQEAWEEMLATKGLTVVDVYQQWCGPCRAVVSLLRKIKNELGDDLLHFATAEADSIDALERYRGRCEPTFLFFAGGEMVSVLRGANAPLLQRMVLEELAREKIILEQGGERRVVKDEGLLDDEEEEEVIEQDQSDEDIIVPANKSYTVAIIKPDAVAHGKVSEIIMKIQDAGFEILAHEERTLTKSEAQDFYNHKAGETCFEDLVQFMSSGPSHVLVISQQEGSGNVVPAWREFIGPADIEEARREKPESLRAQYGSETLLNALHGSDDSQQASRELAFFFPSFRTSSQAELHEKEGHVERTLALIRPDLAREQRDEILCRIHEAGFTIAMQREVMLSEDQVRQFYKQHVDQDYFPALLHSMTSGPVLALALARTGAVDHWRNLLGPKDITRAREEHPDCLRAQFTVAKEEREEDGEPWRQMNQLHGSANREEAEEEINFFFPKQQTLAIIKPDAMEEHREEILGEIRAGGFSITQLKEMVLSRDLAEEFYSQHRDKPFYSQLVDFMCRGPCMMLVLTKENAVEEWRSMMGPTDPKLAQKTAPGSLRARFASDILHSALHGSSSQQHAQENIRFLFGDITSEGDLTSDGAHDPPASGKQQNSFEDLKVTEMTDNSDERNPEDSEINLQDSKINLEDSVRTPDDSKSPGVVEQATPTSEKGAMADTPSVTSTPGEGDLTPVSNLVIPQTTETIDLQHQS
;
A
#
# COMPACT_ATOMS: atom_id res chain seq x y z
N MET A 1 -61.30 42.50 13.63
CA MET A 1 -60.67 41.44 14.45
C MET A 1 -60.64 40.15 13.67
N ALA A 2 -59.51 39.84 13.04
CA ALA A 2 -59.19 38.49 12.56
C ALA A 2 -57.87 38.13 13.25
N GLY A 3 -57.79 36.95 13.87
CA GLY A 3 -56.62 36.58 14.66
C GLY A 3 -55.37 36.46 13.78
N LYS A 4 -54.24 37.01 14.22
CA LYS A 4 -52.94 36.56 13.69
C LYS A 4 -52.85 35.06 13.94
N LYS A 5 -52.82 34.24 12.88
CA LYS A 5 -52.37 32.85 13.02
C LYS A 5 -50.99 32.90 13.66
N LYS A 6 -50.77 32.09 14.70
CA LYS A 6 -49.40 31.78 15.15
C LYS A 6 -48.71 31.13 13.95
N GLU A 7 -47.61 31.70 13.51
CA GLU A 7 -46.79 31.09 12.46
C GLU A 7 -46.13 29.85 13.08
N VAL A 8 -46.49 28.67 12.58
CA VAL A 8 -45.97 27.41 13.13
C VAL A 8 -44.54 27.26 12.64
N SER A 9 -43.60 27.20 13.58
CA SER A 9 -42.20 26.91 13.28
C SER A 9 -42.10 25.54 12.59
N LEU A 10 -41.56 25.53 11.37
CA LEU A 10 -41.44 24.31 10.56
C LEU A 10 -40.58 23.26 11.26
N GLN A 11 -39.47 23.73 11.83
CA GLN A 11 -38.46 23.02 12.59
C GLN A 11 -38.47 23.48 14.06
N MET A 12 -38.09 22.59 14.97
CA MET A 12 -37.75 22.89 16.37
C MET A 12 -36.28 23.32 16.48
N SER A 13 -35.98 24.41 17.17
CA SER A 13 -34.60 24.85 17.43
C SER A 13 -34.08 24.26 18.75
N VAL A 14 -33.01 23.47 18.68
CA VAL A 14 -32.37 22.80 19.83
C VAL A 14 -30.98 23.38 20.03
N THR A 15 -30.73 24.03 21.17
CA THR A 15 -29.49 24.77 21.46
C THR A 15 -29.01 24.54 22.90
N ASN A 16 -29.30 23.35 23.45
CA ASN A 16 -28.83 22.82 24.73
C ASN A 16 -29.25 21.35 24.88
N GLN A 17 -28.60 20.64 25.80
CA GLN A 17 -28.84 19.22 26.11
C GLN A 17 -30.26 18.91 26.65
N GLU A 18 -30.88 19.81 27.43
CA GLU A 18 -32.23 19.58 27.98
C GLU A 18 -33.30 19.54 26.87
N ALA A 19 -33.23 20.48 25.92
CA ALA A 19 -34.07 20.51 24.73
C ALA A 19 -33.77 19.36 23.74
N TRP A 20 -32.55 18.81 23.76
CA TRP A 20 -32.20 17.63 22.98
C TRP A 20 -32.90 16.38 23.52
N GLU A 21 -32.93 16.19 24.83
CA GLU A 21 -33.63 15.07 25.48
C GLU A 21 -35.16 15.18 25.35
N GLU A 22 -35.74 16.39 25.45
CA GLU A 22 -37.17 16.61 25.15
C GLU A 22 -37.51 16.29 23.68
N MET A 23 -36.62 16.64 22.74
CA MET A 23 -36.77 16.33 21.32
C MET A 23 -36.74 14.82 21.07
N LEU A 24 -35.79 14.08 21.66
CA LEU A 24 -35.70 12.62 21.52
C LEU A 24 -36.88 11.86 22.16
N ALA A 25 -37.52 12.43 23.18
CA ALA A 25 -38.75 11.90 23.77
C ALA A 25 -40.01 12.09 22.90
N THR A 26 -39.92 12.81 21.78
CA THR A 26 -41.05 13.07 20.88
C THR A 26 -41.45 11.81 20.09
N LYS A 27 -42.74 11.46 20.09
CA LYS A 27 -43.25 10.29 19.36
C LYS A 27 -43.27 10.53 17.83
N GLY A 28 -42.56 9.67 17.11
CA GLY A 28 -42.53 9.63 15.64
C GLY A 28 -41.10 9.52 15.12
N LEU A 29 -40.90 9.95 13.87
CA LEU A 29 -39.60 10.19 13.27
C LEU A 29 -39.26 11.68 13.41
N THR A 30 -38.12 11.98 14.03
CA THR A 30 -37.55 13.34 14.09
C THR A 30 -36.29 13.41 13.25
N VAL A 31 -36.24 14.36 12.32
CA VAL A 31 -35.09 14.59 11.44
C VAL A 31 -34.40 15.90 11.82
N VAL A 32 -33.12 15.81 12.19
CA VAL A 32 -32.33 16.88 12.78
C VAL A 32 -31.30 17.41 11.77
N ASP A 33 -31.40 18.69 11.41
CA ASP A 33 -30.38 19.46 10.67
C ASP A 33 -29.31 19.93 11.68
N VAL A 34 -28.15 19.26 11.73
CA VAL A 34 -27.07 19.56 12.67
C VAL A 34 -26.17 20.66 12.10
N TYR A 35 -25.88 21.68 12.91
CA TYR A 35 -25.11 22.86 12.48
C TYR A 35 -24.14 23.36 13.57
N GLN A 36 -23.09 24.07 13.15
CA GLN A 36 -22.17 24.78 14.04
C GLN A 36 -22.64 26.21 14.28
N GLN A 37 -22.47 26.75 15.49
CA GLN A 37 -22.89 28.10 15.89
C GLN A 37 -22.39 29.20 14.93
N TRP A 38 -21.22 29.01 14.32
CA TRP A 38 -20.61 29.96 13.37
C TRP A 38 -21.18 29.89 11.95
N CYS A 39 -21.80 28.78 11.53
CA CYS A 39 -22.38 28.61 10.19
C CYS A 39 -23.92 28.75 10.16
N GLY A 40 -24.60 28.29 11.20
CA GLY A 40 -26.07 28.29 11.31
C GLY A 40 -26.77 27.21 10.45
N PRO A 41 -28.08 26.98 10.67
CA PRO A 41 -28.84 25.88 10.06
C PRO A 41 -29.00 26.01 8.53
N CYS A 42 -29.17 24.88 7.85
CA CYS A 42 -29.05 24.78 6.40
C CYS A 42 -30.23 25.41 5.63
N ARG A 43 -30.13 26.72 5.37
CA ARG A 43 -31.20 27.54 4.76
C ARG A 43 -31.71 27.04 3.40
N ALA A 44 -30.93 26.26 2.65
CA ALA A 44 -31.35 25.66 1.39
C ALA A 44 -32.43 24.58 1.61
N VAL A 45 -32.21 23.71 2.58
CA VAL A 45 -33.02 22.51 2.84
C VAL A 45 -34.36 22.84 3.51
N VAL A 46 -34.47 23.98 4.22
CA VAL A 46 -35.74 24.52 4.78
C VAL A 46 -36.90 24.55 3.76
N SER A 47 -36.60 24.77 2.47
CA SER A 47 -37.60 24.75 1.40
C SER A 47 -38.15 23.34 1.10
N LEU A 48 -37.27 22.34 1.13
CA LEU A 48 -37.57 20.93 0.93
C LEU A 48 -38.32 20.33 2.12
N LEU A 49 -37.86 20.57 3.36
CA LEU A 49 -38.54 20.07 4.56
C LEU A 49 -39.98 20.61 4.64
N ARG A 50 -40.20 21.85 4.20
CA ARG A 50 -41.53 22.45 4.09
C ARG A 50 -42.41 21.75 3.05
N LYS A 51 -41.84 21.39 1.89
CA LYS A 51 -42.52 20.61 0.86
C LYS A 51 -42.91 19.24 1.42
N ILE A 52 -41.96 18.50 1.97
CA ILE A 52 -42.17 17.15 2.54
C ILE A 52 -43.23 17.18 3.66
N LYS A 53 -43.16 18.13 4.61
CA LYS A 53 -44.14 18.23 5.71
C LYS A 53 -45.56 18.54 5.19
N ASN A 54 -45.68 19.35 4.13
CA ASN A 54 -46.97 19.68 3.51
C ASN A 54 -47.52 18.56 2.62
N GLU A 55 -46.66 17.77 1.97
CA GLU A 55 -47.05 16.65 1.10
C GLU A 55 -47.45 15.40 1.90
N LEU A 56 -46.79 15.15 3.04
CA LEU A 56 -47.11 14.03 3.93
C LEU A 56 -48.20 14.36 4.95
N GLY A 57 -48.20 15.59 5.49
CA GLY A 57 -49.22 16.04 6.46
C GLY A 57 -49.29 15.22 7.74
N ASP A 58 -48.18 14.58 8.14
CA ASP A 58 -48.15 13.52 9.14
C ASP A 58 -47.77 14.03 10.54
N ASP A 59 -48.59 13.71 11.55
CA ASP A 59 -48.36 14.07 12.95
C ASP A 59 -47.18 13.31 13.58
N LEU A 60 -46.67 12.25 12.93
CA LEU A 60 -45.47 11.50 13.33
C LEU A 60 -44.17 12.01 12.67
N LEU A 61 -44.21 13.07 11.85
CA LEU A 61 -43.02 13.62 11.18
C LEU A 61 -42.59 14.97 11.73
N HIS A 62 -41.49 14.95 12.48
CA HIS A 62 -40.89 16.12 13.12
C HIS A 62 -39.59 16.52 12.43
N PHE A 63 -39.29 17.82 12.47
CA PHE A 63 -38.04 18.36 11.97
C PHE A 63 -37.43 19.25 13.05
N ALA A 64 -36.11 19.20 13.20
CA ALA A 64 -35.36 20.01 14.14
C ALA A 64 -34.11 20.62 13.49
N THR A 65 -33.50 21.58 14.17
CA THR A 65 -32.16 22.12 13.89
C THR A 65 -31.38 22.09 15.21
N ALA A 66 -30.20 21.49 15.24
CA ALA A 66 -29.42 21.30 16.47
C ALA A 66 -28.02 21.93 16.40
N GLU A 67 -27.67 22.71 17.41
CA GLU A 67 -26.39 23.43 17.51
C GLU A 67 -25.33 22.57 18.23
N ALA A 68 -24.45 21.91 17.47
CA ALA A 68 -23.52 20.89 17.97
C ALA A 68 -22.58 21.39 19.07
N ASP A 69 -22.16 22.66 19.01
CA ASP A 69 -21.32 23.33 20.01
C ASP A 69 -21.99 23.45 21.40
N SER A 70 -23.29 23.19 21.51
CA SER A 70 -24.11 23.39 22.73
C SER A 70 -24.74 22.12 23.29
N ILE A 71 -24.49 20.96 22.67
CA ILE A 71 -25.15 19.69 22.95
C ILE A 71 -24.07 18.61 23.08
N ASP A 72 -24.03 17.91 24.21
CA ASP A 72 -22.96 16.94 24.50
C ASP A 72 -23.17 15.63 23.75
N ALA A 73 -24.44 15.23 23.53
CA ALA A 73 -24.78 14.13 22.64
C ALA A 73 -24.40 14.36 21.15
N LEU A 74 -23.91 15.54 20.79
CA LEU A 74 -23.43 15.91 19.46
C LEU A 74 -21.93 16.29 19.42
N GLU A 75 -21.15 15.99 20.47
CA GLU A 75 -19.74 16.37 20.58
C GLU A 75 -18.89 15.98 19.35
N ARG A 76 -18.99 14.73 18.91
CA ARG A 76 -18.39 14.19 17.67
C ARG A 76 -18.75 14.92 16.36
N TYR A 77 -19.80 15.76 16.33
CA TYR A 77 -20.15 16.55 15.14
C TYR A 77 -19.58 17.97 15.18
N ARG A 78 -18.93 18.40 16.27
CA ARG A 78 -18.38 19.76 16.42
C ARG A 78 -17.26 20.01 15.40
N GLY A 79 -17.08 21.27 15.01
CA GLY A 79 -16.01 21.71 14.11
C GLY A 79 -16.18 21.35 12.62
N ARG A 80 -16.96 20.31 12.26
CA ARG A 80 -17.12 19.86 10.87
C ARG A 80 -18.04 20.78 10.06
N CYS A 81 -17.65 21.06 8.80
CA CYS A 81 -18.28 22.03 7.90
C CYS A 81 -19.40 21.46 7.01
N GLU A 82 -19.70 20.16 7.11
CA GLU A 82 -20.66 19.47 6.23
C GLU A 82 -22.11 19.51 6.76
N PRO A 83 -23.13 19.69 5.89
CA PRO A 83 -24.52 19.54 6.28
C PRO A 83 -24.80 18.08 6.70
N THR A 84 -25.27 17.87 7.94
CA THR A 84 -25.54 16.52 8.47
C THR A 84 -26.97 16.40 8.96
N PHE A 85 -27.69 15.39 8.48
CA PHE A 85 -29.08 15.09 8.83
C PHE A 85 -29.17 13.78 9.61
N LEU A 86 -29.52 13.86 10.89
CA LEU A 86 -29.69 12.71 11.76
C LEU A 86 -31.17 12.33 11.87
N PHE A 87 -31.48 11.03 11.78
CA PHE A 87 -32.84 10.51 11.86
C PHE A 87 -33.00 9.75 13.18
N PHE A 88 -33.92 10.20 14.03
CA PHE A 88 -34.24 9.56 15.30
C PHE A 88 -35.68 9.05 15.33
N ALA A 89 -35.90 7.84 15.83
CA ALA A 89 -37.23 7.27 16.04
C ALA A 89 -37.30 6.62 17.43
N GLY A 90 -38.28 7.02 18.24
CA GLY A 90 -38.44 6.51 19.61
C GLY A 90 -37.25 6.73 20.55
N GLY A 91 -36.41 7.74 20.28
CA GLY A 91 -35.19 8.05 21.03
C GLY A 91 -33.90 7.45 20.45
N GLU A 92 -33.99 6.53 19.49
CA GLU A 92 -32.84 5.83 18.90
C GLU A 92 -32.49 6.40 17.52
N MET A 93 -31.20 6.47 17.18
CA MET A 93 -30.73 6.86 15.85
C MET A 93 -30.97 5.72 14.85
N VAL A 94 -31.75 5.96 13.79
CA VAL A 94 -32.14 4.96 12.79
C VAL A 94 -31.53 5.17 11.40
N SER A 95 -31.00 6.38 11.13
CA SER A 95 -30.36 6.72 9.86
C SER A 95 -29.51 7.99 10.00
N VAL A 96 -28.52 8.15 9.13
CA VAL A 96 -27.67 9.35 9.00
C VAL A 96 -27.51 9.69 7.53
N LEU A 97 -27.55 10.98 7.18
CA LEU A 97 -27.23 11.48 5.86
C LEU A 97 -26.27 12.68 5.95
N ARG A 98 -25.08 12.53 5.37
CA ARG A 98 -24.11 13.62 5.17
C ARG A 98 -24.28 14.24 3.79
N GLY A 99 -23.99 15.54 3.69
CA GLY A 99 -24.11 16.33 2.47
C GLY A 99 -25.54 16.76 2.11
N ALA A 100 -25.65 17.79 1.26
CA ALA A 100 -26.93 18.41 0.90
C ALA A 100 -27.72 17.65 -0.19
N ASN A 101 -27.81 16.32 -0.10
CA ASN A 101 -28.48 15.47 -1.11
C ASN A 101 -30.02 15.49 -0.95
N ALA A 102 -30.66 16.47 -1.60
CA ALA A 102 -32.11 16.70 -1.51
C ALA A 102 -32.99 15.48 -1.92
N PRO A 103 -32.76 14.78 -3.06
CA PRO A 103 -33.51 13.57 -3.40
C PRO A 103 -33.34 12.43 -2.39
N LEU A 104 -32.12 12.20 -1.91
CA LEU A 104 -31.82 11.14 -0.94
C LEU A 104 -32.48 11.43 0.42
N LEU A 105 -32.40 12.68 0.89
CA LEU A 105 -33.11 13.15 2.08
C LEU A 105 -34.63 12.92 1.96
N GLN A 106 -35.24 13.27 0.81
CA GLN A 106 -36.66 13.02 0.60
C GLN A 106 -37.00 11.51 0.61
N ARG A 107 -36.16 10.65 0.01
CA ARG A 107 -36.35 9.19 0.04
C ARG A 107 -36.23 8.62 1.46
N MET A 108 -35.19 8.97 2.20
CA MET A 108 -34.96 8.46 3.56
C MET A 108 -36.08 8.87 4.53
N VAL A 109 -36.61 10.10 4.42
CA VAL A 109 -37.78 10.52 5.21
C VAL A 109 -39.01 9.65 4.93
N LEU A 110 -39.24 9.27 3.67
CA LEU A 110 -40.36 8.39 3.31
C LEU A 110 -40.18 6.97 3.85
N GLU A 111 -38.98 6.41 3.73
CA GLU A 111 -38.65 5.06 4.18
C GLU A 111 -38.68 4.92 5.71
N GLU A 112 -38.01 5.80 6.45
CA GLU A 112 -37.98 5.71 7.92
C GLU A 112 -39.35 6.01 8.54
N LEU A 113 -40.14 6.93 7.96
CA LEU A 113 -41.51 7.19 8.42
C LEU A 113 -42.44 6.00 8.15
N ALA A 114 -42.23 5.27 7.05
CA ALA A 114 -42.94 4.01 6.80
C ALA A 114 -42.51 2.91 7.78
N ARG A 115 -41.20 2.79 8.08
CA ARG A 115 -40.67 1.84 9.08
C ARG A 115 -41.24 2.11 10.48
N GLU A 116 -41.16 3.34 10.99
CA GLU A 116 -41.66 3.70 12.33
C GLU A 116 -43.18 3.49 12.45
N LYS A 117 -43.97 3.73 11.40
CA LYS A 117 -45.40 3.39 11.39
C LYS A 117 -45.66 1.89 11.58
N ILE A 118 -44.96 1.04 10.83
CA ILE A 118 -45.09 -0.42 10.96
C ILE A 118 -44.71 -0.87 12.37
N ILE A 119 -43.62 -0.33 12.92
CA ILE A 119 -43.15 -0.62 14.29
C ILE A 119 -44.19 -0.17 15.34
N LEU A 120 -44.79 1.01 15.18
CA LEU A 120 -45.82 1.54 16.09
C LEU A 120 -47.19 0.84 15.97
N GLU A 121 -47.52 0.24 14.82
CA GLU A 121 -48.78 -0.49 14.60
C GLU A 121 -48.70 -1.98 14.97
N GLN A 122 -47.57 -2.64 14.68
CA GLN A 122 -47.42 -4.09 14.73
C GLN A 122 -46.48 -4.57 15.85
N GLY A 123 -45.59 -3.70 16.31
CA GLY A 123 -44.50 -4.04 17.23
C GLY A 123 -43.29 -4.63 16.49
N GLY A 124 -42.10 -4.15 16.80
CA GLY A 124 -40.84 -4.62 16.23
C GLY A 124 -39.65 -3.92 16.87
N GLU A 125 -38.45 -4.44 16.63
CA GLU A 125 -37.19 -3.81 17.04
C GLU A 125 -36.80 -2.73 16.02
N ARG A 126 -36.19 -1.63 16.49
CA ARG A 126 -35.66 -0.59 15.59
C ARG A 126 -34.27 -0.98 15.10
N ARG A 127 -33.98 -0.67 13.84
CA ARG A 127 -32.61 -0.72 13.32
C ARG A 127 -31.84 0.48 13.88
N VAL A 128 -31.18 0.30 15.02
CA VAL A 128 -30.25 1.29 15.54
C VAL A 128 -29.03 1.35 14.61
N VAL A 129 -28.70 2.56 14.16
CA VAL A 129 -27.52 2.84 13.32
C VAL A 129 -26.49 3.57 14.17
N LYS A 130 -25.27 3.04 14.21
CA LYS A 130 -24.10 3.82 14.62
C LYS A 130 -23.67 4.69 13.44
N ASP A 131 -23.27 5.91 13.74
CA ASP A 131 -22.63 6.80 12.77
C ASP A 131 -21.12 6.52 12.83
N GLU A 132 -20.68 5.56 12.02
CA GLU A 132 -19.31 5.00 12.06
C GLU A 132 -18.29 5.89 11.33
N GLY A 133 -18.71 6.96 10.66
CA GLY A 133 -17.83 7.99 10.07
C GLY A 133 -17.29 9.02 11.07
N LEU A 134 -17.29 8.68 12.37
CA LEU A 134 -16.83 9.49 13.50
C LEU A 134 -16.31 8.56 14.61
N LEU A 135 -15.03 8.18 14.50
CA LEU A 135 -14.22 7.73 15.63
C LEU A 135 -13.56 8.96 16.29
N ASP A 136 -12.98 8.78 17.48
CA ASP A 136 -12.31 9.86 18.19
C ASP A 136 -10.85 10.01 17.69
N ASP A 137 -10.32 11.24 17.71
CA ASP A 137 -9.03 11.66 17.11
C ASP A 137 -7.76 10.95 17.68
N GLU A 138 -7.92 9.96 18.58
CA GLU A 138 -6.83 9.09 19.09
C GLU A 138 -6.80 7.69 18.41
N GLU A 139 -7.78 7.35 17.55
CA GLU A 139 -7.80 6.10 16.76
C GLU A 139 -7.61 6.32 15.22
N GLU A 140 -7.50 7.57 14.74
CA GLU A 140 -7.38 7.88 13.30
C GLU A 140 -6.02 7.48 12.65
N GLU A 141 -5.00 7.02 13.40
CA GLU A 141 -3.73 6.51 12.82
C GLU A 141 -3.81 5.07 12.22
N GLU A 142 -4.89 4.31 12.43
CA GLU A 142 -5.07 2.98 11.80
C GLU A 142 -6.18 2.89 10.73
N VAL A 143 -7.03 3.92 10.55
CA VAL A 143 -8.14 3.86 9.56
C VAL A 143 -8.37 5.20 8.83
N ILE A 144 -7.51 5.53 7.86
CA ILE A 144 -7.83 6.03 6.49
C ILE A 144 -6.51 6.17 5.68
N GLU A 145 -5.86 5.04 5.39
CA GLU A 145 -5.27 4.84 4.05
C GLU A 145 -6.26 3.93 3.29
N GLN A 146 -7.35 4.50 2.76
CA GLN A 146 -8.19 3.79 1.76
C GLN A 146 -7.66 4.00 0.34
N ASP A 147 -6.36 3.78 0.16
CA ASP A 147 -5.85 3.32 -1.13
C ASP A 147 -6.42 1.91 -1.35
N GLN A 148 -7.15 1.70 -2.46
CA GLN A 148 -8.00 0.51 -2.66
C GLN A 148 -7.18 -0.74 -3.03
N SER A 149 -6.45 -1.25 -2.04
CA SER A 149 -5.61 -2.44 -2.14
C SER A 149 -6.40 -3.74 -1.90
N ASP A 150 -7.01 -4.23 -2.96
CA ASP A 150 -7.35 -5.65 -3.16
C ASP A 150 -8.11 -6.39 -2.02
N GLU A 151 -9.27 -5.88 -1.59
CA GLU A 151 -10.29 -6.79 -1.05
C GLU A 151 -10.78 -7.73 -2.18
N ASP A 152 -10.66 -9.04 -1.98
CA ASP A 152 -11.13 -10.05 -2.94
C ASP A 152 -12.66 -10.01 -3.07
N ILE A 153 -13.16 -9.29 -4.09
CA ILE A 153 -14.60 -9.21 -4.40
C ILE A 153 -15.08 -10.56 -4.96
N ILE A 154 -15.52 -11.46 -4.08
CA ILE A 154 -15.99 -12.81 -4.42
C ILE A 154 -17.47 -12.79 -4.82
N VAL A 155 -17.75 -13.00 -6.10
CA VAL A 155 -19.11 -12.98 -6.67
C VAL A 155 -19.65 -14.40 -6.92
N PRO A 156 -20.96 -14.66 -6.69
CA PRO A 156 -21.60 -15.93 -7.02
C PRO A 156 -21.44 -16.34 -8.50
N ALA A 157 -20.94 -17.55 -8.75
CA ALA A 157 -20.63 -18.08 -10.09
C ALA A 157 -21.85 -18.20 -11.03
N ASN A 158 -23.06 -18.04 -10.52
CA ASN A 158 -24.30 -18.02 -11.30
C ASN A 158 -24.71 -16.61 -11.80
N LYS A 159 -24.08 -15.53 -11.30
CA LYS A 159 -24.32 -14.16 -11.78
C LYS A 159 -23.37 -13.82 -12.92
N SER A 160 -23.90 -13.28 -14.04
CA SER A 160 -23.09 -12.64 -15.07
C SER A 160 -22.84 -11.17 -14.73
N TYR A 161 -21.62 -10.69 -14.96
CA TYR A 161 -21.15 -9.33 -14.69
C TYR A 161 -20.53 -8.68 -15.94
N THR A 162 -20.48 -7.35 -15.98
CA THR A 162 -19.83 -6.57 -17.05
C THR A 162 -19.29 -5.26 -16.50
N VAL A 163 -18.28 -4.68 -17.18
CA VAL A 163 -17.78 -3.34 -16.87
C VAL A 163 -18.63 -2.28 -17.59
N ALA A 164 -18.94 -1.21 -16.88
CA ALA A 164 -19.60 -0.01 -17.36
C ALA A 164 -18.75 1.21 -16.97
N ILE A 165 -18.30 2.00 -17.95
CA ILE A 165 -17.47 3.19 -17.69
C ILE A 165 -18.27 4.45 -18.01
N ILE A 166 -18.47 5.32 -17.03
CA ILE A 166 -18.97 6.69 -17.22
C ILE A 166 -17.76 7.55 -17.59
N LYS A 167 -17.76 8.10 -18.80
CA LYS A 167 -16.60 8.80 -19.38
C LYS A 167 -16.42 10.24 -18.84
N PRO A 168 -15.24 10.86 -19.02
CA PRO A 168 -14.93 12.16 -18.40
C PRO A 168 -15.84 13.31 -18.81
N ASP A 169 -16.50 13.27 -19.97
CA ASP A 169 -17.49 14.29 -20.34
C ASP A 169 -18.73 14.21 -19.45
N ALA A 170 -19.27 13.01 -19.21
CA ALA A 170 -20.41 12.80 -18.32
C ALA A 170 -20.07 13.09 -16.84
N VAL A 171 -18.82 12.84 -16.43
CA VAL A 171 -18.32 13.22 -15.09
C VAL A 171 -18.23 14.74 -14.97
N ALA A 172 -17.57 15.43 -15.90
CA ALA A 172 -17.41 16.88 -15.89
C ALA A 172 -18.74 17.65 -16.00
N HIS A 173 -19.77 17.09 -16.64
CA HIS A 173 -21.13 17.65 -16.66
C HIS A 173 -21.97 17.29 -15.42
N GLY A 174 -21.39 16.64 -14.41
CA GLY A 174 -22.07 16.28 -13.16
C GLY A 174 -23.21 15.26 -13.34
N LYS A 175 -23.14 14.40 -14.36
CA LYS A 175 -24.23 13.46 -14.71
C LYS A 175 -24.12 12.09 -14.05
N VAL A 176 -23.02 11.84 -13.34
CA VAL A 176 -22.72 10.58 -12.64
C VAL A 176 -23.90 10.04 -11.83
N SER A 177 -24.41 10.78 -10.86
CA SER A 177 -25.49 10.32 -9.97
C SER A 177 -26.80 10.06 -10.74
N GLU A 178 -27.08 10.85 -11.78
CA GLU A 178 -28.27 10.69 -12.62
C GLU A 178 -28.19 9.41 -13.46
N ILE A 179 -26.99 9.08 -13.96
CA ILE A 179 -26.70 7.85 -14.69
C ILE A 179 -26.74 6.63 -13.75
N ILE A 180 -26.08 6.70 -12.58
CA ILE A 180 -26.07 5.62 -11.57
C ILE A 180 -27.49 5.29 -11.10
N MET A 181 -28.34 6.29 -10.84
CA MET A 181 -29.74 6.05 -10.50
C MET A 181 -30.49 5.32 -11.63
N LYS A 182 -30.28 5.72 -12.90
CA LYS A 182 -30.90 5.03 -14.05
C LYS A 182 -30.41 3.58 -14.23
N ILE A 183 -29.15 3.29 -13.90
CA ILE A 183 -28.60 1.92 -13.89
C ILE A 183 -29.35 1.07 -12.84
N GLN A 184 -29.51 1.59 -11.63
CA GLN A 184 -30.22 0.90 -10.54
C GLN A 184 -31.73 0.74 -10.82
N ASP A 185 -32.41 1.80 -11.28
CA ASP A 185 -33.84 1.79 -11.64
C ASP A 185 -34.15 0.81 -12.80
N ALA A 186 -33.18 0.53 -13.67
CA ALA A 186 -33.29 -0.47 -14.74
C ALA A 186 -33.05 -1.93 -14.29
N GLY A 187 -32.79 -2.16 -13.00
CA GLY A 187 -32.61 -3.49 -12.42
C GLY A 187 -31.20 -4.07 -12.53
N PHE A 188 -30.19 -3.23 -12.79
CA PHE A 188 -28.78 -3.62 -12.67
C PHE A 188 -28.29 -3.43 -11.23
N GLU A 189 -27.57 -4.42 -10.73
CA GLU A 189 -26.96 -4.44 -9.40
C GLU A 189 -25.50 -4.02 -9.54
N ILE A 190 -25.13 -2.87 -8.97
CA ILE A 190 -23.75 -2.37 -8.94
C ILE A 190 -23.01 -3.11 -7.83
N LEU A 191 -21.96 -3.84 -8.20
CA LEU A 191 -21.14 -4.67 -7.30
C LEU A 191 -19.87 -3.96 -6.83
N ALA A 192 -19.31 -3.08 -7.66
CA ALA A 192 -18.14 -2.24 -7.34
C ALA A 192 -18.22 -0.90 -8.10
N HIS A 193 -17.61 0.14 -7.52
CA HIS A 193 -17.56 1.50 -8.07
C HIS A 193 -16.23 2.17 -7.68
N GLU A 194 -15.46 2.56 -8.69
CA GLU A 194 -14.18 3.29 -8.59
C GLU A 194 -14.30 4.64 -9.32
N GLU A 195 -13.58 5.68 -8.88
CA GLU A 195 -13.28 6.87 -9.69
C GLU A 195 -11.80 6.83 -10.08
N ARG A 196 -11.50 6.80 -11.39
CA ARG A 196 -10.15 6.64 -11.91
C ARG A 196 -9.87 7.59 -13.06
N THR A 197 -8.73 8.27 -13.03
CA THR A 197 -8.19 9.02 -14.18
C THR A 197 -7.14 8.17 -14.88
N LEU A 198 -7.39 7.77 -16.13
CA LEU A 198 -6.47 6.92 -16.88
C LEU A 198 -5.26 7.70 -17.38
N THR A 199 -4.04 7.22 -17.14
CA THR A 199 -2.86 7.72 -17.86
C THR A 199 -2.94 7.39 -19.35
N LYS A 200 -2.15 8.10 -20.18
CA LYS A 200 -2.14 7.86 -21.63
C LYS A 200 -1.70 6.44 -22.01
N SER A 201 -0.79 5.83 -21.24
CA SER A 201 -0.39 4.43 -21.47
C SER A 201 -1.55 3.49 -21.17
N GLU A 202 -2.15 3.58 -19.97
CA GLU A 202 -3.30 2.76 -19.59
C GLU A 202 -4.46 2.89 -20.61
N ALA A 203 -4.74 4.10 -21.10
CA ALA A 203 -5.76 4.33 -22.12
C ALA A 203 -5.38 3.69 -23.48
N GLN A 204 -4.10 3.76 -23.90
CA GLN A 204 -3.62 3.06 -25.10
C GLN A 204 -3.70 1.55 -24.96
N ASP A 205 -3.26 0.98 -23.82
CA ASP A 205 -3.26 -0.46 -23.55
C ASP A 205 -4.68 -1.02 -23.49
N PHE A 206 -5.61 -0.33 -22.80
CA PHE A 206 -7.02 -0.72 -22.70
C PHE A 206 -7.73 -0.68 -24.06
N TYR A 207 -7.57 0.42 -24.81
CA TYR A 207 -8.21 0.58 -26.13
C TYR A 207 -7.38 -0.01 -27.29
N ASN A 208 -6.27 -0.70 -27.05
CA ASN A 208 -5.35 -1.23 -28.08
C ASN A 208 -6.05 -2.04 -29.18
N HIS A 209 -7.14 -2.73 -28.83
CA HIS A 209 -8.02 -3.43 -29.79
C HIS A 209 -8.63 -2.52 -30.89
N LYS A 210 -8.53 -1.19 -30.73
CA LYS A 210 -8.96 -0.13 -31.65
C LYS A 210 -7.81 0.66 -32.26
N ALA A 211 -6.55 0.26 -32.09
CA ALA A 211 -5.38 0.98 -32.63
C ALA A 211 -5.37 1.14 -34.16
N GLY A 212 -6.23 0.41 -34.88
CA GLY A 212 -6.48 0.59 -36.33
C GLY A 212 -7.58 1.60 -36.69
N GLU A 213 -8.29 2.18 -35.72
CA GLU A 213 -9.33 3.19 -35.94
C GLU A 213 -8.71 4.59 -36.08
N THR A 214 -9.19 5.40 -37.04
CA THR A 214 -8.60 6.71 -37.36
C THR A 214 -8.75 7.78 -36.26
N CYS A 215 -9.52 7.47 -35.20
CA CYS A 215 -9.80 8.31 -34.04
C CYS A 215 -9.20 7.72 -32.74
N PHE A 216 -8.33 6.71 -32.83
CA PHE A 216 -7.73 6.05 -31.66
C PHE A 216 -6.98 7.04 -30.74
N GLU A 217 -6.12 7.88 -31.29
CA GLU A 217 -5.37 8.89 -30.52
C GLU A 217 -6.29 9.93 -29.87
N ASP A 218 -7.38 10.32 -30.54
CA ASP A 218 -8.39 11.24 -29.97
C ASP A 218 -9.14 10.58 -28.80
N LEU A 219 -9.49 9.29 -28.92
CA LEU A 219 -10.14 8.51 -27.86
C LEU A 219 -9.21 8.34 -26.65
N VAL A 220 -7.93 8.03 -26.87
CA VAL A 220 -6.90 7.96 -25.82
C VAL A 220 -6.75 9.31 -25.12
N GLN A 221 -6.57 10.39 -25.90
CA GLN A 221 -6.39 11.74 -25.38
C GLN A 221 -7.63 12.23 -24.60
N PHE A 222 -8.83 11.80 -24.97
CA PHE A 222 -10.07 12.08 -24.23
C PHE A 222 -10.22 11.24 -22.95
N MET A 223 -9.95 9.93 -23.01
CA MET A 223 -10.05 9.06 -21.82
C MET A 223 -9.01 9.41 -20.75
N SER A 224 -7.91 10.05 -21.13
CA SER A 224 -6.91 10.64 -20.23
C SER A 224 -7.10 12.14 -19.95
N SER A 225 -8.25 12.74 -20.27
CA SER A 225 -8.50 14.17 -20.01
C SER A 225 -9.17 14.49 -18.67
N GLY A 226 -9.47 13.47 -17.85
CA GLY A 226 -10.13 13.64 -16.55
C GLY A 226 -10.63 12.32 -15.94
N PRO A 227 -11.27 12.38 -14.77
CA PRO A 227 -11.79 11.19 -14.09
C PRO A 227 -12.91 10.51 -14.86
N SER A 228 -12.91 9.18 -14.85
CA SER A 228 -14.00 8.32 -15.26
C SER A 228 -14.49 7.54 -14.04
N HIS A 229 -15.78 7.19 -13.98
CA HIS A 229 -16.24 6.19 -13.01
C HIS A 229 -16.32 4.83 -13.66
N VAL A 230 -15.67 3.84 -13.04
CA VAL A 230 -15.73 2.44 -13.45
C VAL A 230 -16.71 1.74 -12.52
N LEU A 231 -17.71 1.07 -13.10
CA LEU A 231 -18.73 0.33 -12.39
C LEU A 231 -18.68 -1.13 -12.82
N VAL A 232 -18.64 -2.05 -11.86
CA VAL A 232 -18.93 -3.47 -12.13
C VAL A 232 -20.41 -3.69 -11.89
N ILE A 233 -21.14 -4.10 -12.92
CA ILE A 233 -22.59 -4.31 -12.85
C ILE A 233 -22.96 -5.76 -13.16
N SER A 234 -23.97 -6.26 -12.46
CA SER A 234 -24.64 -7.54 -12.74
C SER A 234 -26.14 -7.32 -12.87
N GLN A 235 -26.89 -8.38 -13.17
CA GLN A 235 -28.35 -8.32 -13.30
C GLN A 235 -29.01 -9.27 -12.30
N GLN A 236 -30.18 -8.89 -11.77
CA GLN A 236 -30.85 -9.64 -10.71
C GLN A 236 -31.22 -11.07 -11.14
N GLU A 237 -31.25 -11.97 -10.13
CA GLU A 237 -31.22 -13.42 -10.32
C GLU A 237 -32.41 -13.95 -11.15
N GLY A 238 -32.09 -14.69 -12.22
CA GLY A 238 -33.07 -15.25 -13.17
C GLY A 238 -33.14 -14.55 -14.53
N SER A 239 -32.41 -13.46 -14.73
CA SER A 239 -32.21 -12.81 -16.04
C SER A 239 -31.10 -13.50 -16.87
N GLY A 240 -30.95 -13.07 -18.14
CA GLY A 240 -29.94 -13.60 -19.05
C GLY A 240 -28.55 -12.98 -18.86
N ASN A 241 -27.66 -13.17 -19.84
CA ASN A 241 -26.34 -12.55 -19.83
C ASN A 241 -26.45 -11.01 -19.80
N VAL A 242 -25.83 -10.39 -18.78
CA VAL A 242 -25.86 -8.95 -18.55
C VAL A 242 -25.24 -8.13 -19.69
N VAL A 243 -24.26 -8.66 -20.44
CA VAL A 243 -23.58 -7.91 -21.51
C VAL A 243 -24.57 -7.48 -22.61
N PRO A 244 -25.37 -8.38 -23.23
CA PRO A 244 -26.51 -8.01 -24.07
C PRO A 244 -27.48 -7.00 -23.44
N ALA A 245 -27.87 -7.20 -22.18
CA ALA A 245 -28.82 -6.31 -21.49
C ALA A 245 -28.27 -4.89 -21.29
N TRP A 246 -26.99 -4.78 -20.93
CA TRP A 246 -26.30 -3.50 -20.80
C TRP A 246 -26.20 -2.76 -22.14
N ARG A 247 -25.81 -3.47 -23.20
CA ARG A 247 -25.75 -2.91 -24.57
C ARG A 247 -27.11 -2.47 -25.10
N GLU A 248 -28.17 -3.24 -24.83
CA GLU A 248 -29.57 -2.91 -25.16
C GLU A 248 -29.98 -1.57 -24.53
N PHE A 249 -29.56 -1.33 -23.29
CA PHE A 249 -29.93 -0.18 -22.44
C PHE A 249 -29.11 1.09 -22.72
N ILE A 250 -27.78 0.99 -22.88
CA ILE A 250 -26.96 2.16 -23.26
C ILE A 250 -27.20 2.57 -24.72
N GLY A 251 -27.51 1.61 -25.59
CA GLY A 251 -27.84 1.82 -27.00
C GLY A 251 -26.62 1.87 -27.95
N PRO A 252 -26.86 2.20 -29.23
CA PRO A 252 -25.83 2.28 -30.27
C PRO A 252 -24.62 3.15 -29.88
N ALA A 253 -23.44 2.81 -30.38
CA ALA A 253 -22.23 3.58 -30.12
C ALA A 253 -22.24 4.94 -30.85
N ASP A 254 -22.83 4.99 -32.05
CA ASP A 254 -23.13 6.24 -32.74
C ASP A 254 -24.34 6.92 -32.10
N ILE A 255 -24.18 8.21 -31.76
CA ILE A 255 -25.19 8.98 -31.02
C ILE A 255 -26.35 9.42 -31.92
N GLU A 256 -26.13 9.65 -33.22
CA GLU A 256 -27.19 10.04 -34.15
C GLU A 256 -28.01 8.82 -34.61
N GLU A 257 -27.43 7.62 -34.53
CA GLU A 257 -28.16 6.34 -34.53
C GLU A 257 -28.94 6.15 -33.23
N ALA A 258 -28.32 6.34 -32.06
CA ALA A 258 -29.01 6.22 -30.78
C ALA A 258 -30.21 7.18 -30.68
N ARG A 259 -30.03 8.48 -30.97
CA ARG A 259 -31.09 9.51 -30.98
C ARG A 259 -32.21 9.20 -32.00
N ARG A 260 -31.90 8.54 -33.11
CA ARG A 260 -32.87 8.17 -34.16
C ARG A 260 -33.67 6.92 -33.84
N GLU A 261 -33.02 5.90 -33.27
CA GLU A 261 -33.58 4.54 -33.18
C GLU A 261 -33.89 4.09 -31.74
N LYS A 262 -33.20 4.65 -30.75
CA LYS A 262 -33.43 4.43 -29.31
C LYS A 262 -33.24 5.75 -28.52
N PRO A 263 -34.10 6.77 -28.71
CA PRO A 263 -33.94 8.08 -28.05
C PRO A 263 -33.96 8.03 -26.51
N GLU A 264 -34.49 6.96 -25.92
CA GLU A 264 -34.49 6.72 -24.46
C GLU A 264 -33.21 6.05 -23.93
N SER A 265 -32.25 5.70 -24.80
CA SER A 265 -30.99 5.06 -24.37
C SER A 265 -30.05 6.07 -23.72
N LEU A 266 -29.20 5.61 -22.80
CA LEU A 266 -28.30 6.51 -22.09
C LEU A 266 -27.30 7.24 -23.02
N ARG A 267 -26.85 6.61 -24.11
CA ARG A 267 -26.01 7.28 -25.13
C ARG A 267 -26.78 8.33 -25.95
N ALA A 268 -28.08 8.15 -26.20
CA ALA A 268 -28.90 9.16 -26.84
C ALA A 268 -29.15 10.38 -25.93
N GLN A 269 -29.36 10.13 -24.63
CA GLN A 269 -29.71 11.14 -23.62
C GLN A 269 -28.50 11.94 -23.08
N TYR A 270 -27.33 11.30 -22.89
CA TYR A 270 -26.15 11.91 -22.26
C TYR A 270 -24.95 12.06 -23.20
N GLY A 271 -24.94 11.38 -24.35
CA GLY A 271 -23.82 11.47 -25.29
C GLY A 271 -23.73 12.86 -25.94
N SER A 272 -22.51 13.39 -26.01
CA SER A 272 -22.19 14.72 -26.53
C SER A 272 -21.95 14.70 -28.05
N GLU A 273 -20.88 14.03 -28.50
CA GLU A 273 -20.46 13.87 -29.91
C GLU A 273 -20.14 12.41 -30.25
N THR A 274 -20.10 12.01 -31.53
CA THR A 274 -20.09 10.59 -31.95
C THR A 274 -18.91 9.76 -31.40
N LEU A 275 -17.76 10.38 -31.14
CA LEU A 275 -16.60 9.75 -30.46
C LEU A 275 -16.72 9.79 -28.93
N LEU A 276 -17.45 10.79 -28.42
CA LEU A 276 -17.72 11.12 -27.03
C LEU A 276 -19.08 10.57 -26.58
N ASN A 277 -19.32 9.26 -26.84
CA ASN A 277 -20.44 8.59 -26.20
C ASN A 277 -20.15 8.44 -24.69
N ALA A 278 -21.04 9.01 -23.85
CA ALA A 278 -20.89 9.16 -22.40
C ALA A 278 -20.63 7.86 -21.61
N LEU A 279 -20.88 6.70 -22.22
CA LEU A 279 -20.88 5.39 -21.58
C LEU A 279 -20.18 4.34 -22.43
N HIS A 280 -19.19 3.66 -21.84
CA HIS A 280 -18.65 2.40 -22.34
C HIS A 280 -19.50 1.21 -21.89
N GLY A 281 -19.38 0.10 -22.61
CA GLY A 281 -20.00 -1.17 -22.25
C GLY A 281 -19.53 -2.25 -23.22
N SER A 282 -19.05 -3.36 -22.66
CA SER A 282 -18.35 -4.41 -23.38
C SER A 282 -19.17 -4.98 -24.55
N ASP A 283 -18.49 -5.44 -25.61
CA ASP A 283 -19.03 -6.05 -26.82
C ASP A 283 -19.38 -7.53 -26.60
N ASP A 284 -18.58 -8.25 -25.81
CA ASP A 284 -18.77 -9.64 -25.43
C ASP A 284 -18.24 -9.92 -24.02
N SER A 285 -18.49 -11.13 -23.49
CA SER A 285 -18.09 -11.53 -22.14
C SER A 285 -16.58 -11.77 -21.96
N GLN A 286 -15.82 -12.02 -23.04
CA GLN A 286 -14.36 -12.09 -22.98
C GLN A 286 -13.75 -10.69 -22.91
N GLN A 287 -14.31 -9.71 -23.64
CA GLN A 287 -13.94 -8.30 -23.47
C GLN A 287 -14.27 -7.83 -22.06
N ALA A 288 -15.49 -8.09 -21.57
CA ALA A 288 -15.88 -7.78 -20.19
C ALA A 288 -14.90 -8.37 -19.15
N SER A 289 -14.43 -9.60 -19.35
CA SER A 289 -13.46 -10.26 -18.47
C SER A 289 -12.05 -9.63 -18.52
N ARG A 290 -11.60 -9.16 -19.70
CA ARG A 290 -10.32 -8.42 -19.84
C ARG A 290 -10.40 -7.02 -19.24
N GLU A 291 -11.50 -6.32 -19.47
CA GLU A 291 -11.75 -4.98 -18.93
C GLU A 291 -11.84 -5.03 -17.39
N LEU A 292 -12.49 -6.07 -16.85
CA LEU A 292 -12.58 -6.29 -15.41
C LEU A 292 -11.22 -6.59 -14.79
N ALA A 293 -10.43 -7.48 -15.37
CA ALA A 293 -9.07 -7.79 -14.89
C ALA A 293 -8.08 -6.62 -15.04
N PHE A 294 -8.41 -5.59 -15.82
CA PHE A 294 -7.62 -4.37 -15.97
C PHE A 294 -7.91 -3.35 -14.87
N PHE A 295 -9.18 -3.18 -14.49
CA PHE A 295 -9.60 -2.23 -13.44
C PHE A 295 -9.60 -2.85 -12.04
N PHE A 296 -10.07 -4.09 -11.91
CA PHE A 296 -10.24 -4.80 -10.63
C PHE A 296 -9.52 -6.17 -10.66
N PRO A 297 -8.19 -6.21 -10.52
CA PRO A 297 -7.40 -7.46 -10.57
C PRO A 297 -7.81 -8.48 -9.50
N SER A 298 -8.32 -8.01 -8.36
CA SER A 298 -8.84 -8.74 -7.20
C SER A 298 -10.29 -9.24 -7.35
N PHE A 299 -10.99 -8.93 -8.43
CA PHE A 299 -12.37 -9.39 -8.63
C PHE A 299 -12.42 -10.88 -9.02
N ARG A 300 -13.07 -11.72 -8.20
CA ARG A 300 -13.10 -13.18 -8.42
C ARG A 300 -14.52 -13.72 -8.50
N THR A 301 -14.76 -14.69 -9.38
CA THR A 301 -15.91 -15.57 -9.21
C THR A 301 -15.61 -16.65 -8.17
N SER A 302 -16.63 -17.06 -7.42
CA SER A 302 -16.57 -18.24 -6.53
C SER A 302 -16.12 -19.51 -7.28
N SER A 303 -16.48 -19.67 -8.56
CA SER A 303 -15.95 -20.73 -9.42
C SER A 303 -14.46 -20.61 -9.71
N GLN A 304 -13.91 -19.41 -9.80
CA GLN A 304 -12.46 -19.21 -9.92
C GLN A 304 -11.74 -19.41 -8.58
N ALA A 305 -12.37 -19.13 -7.44
CA ALA A 305 -11.81 -19.49 -6.14
C ALA A 305 -11.66 -21.02 -6.00
N GLU A 306 -12.73 -21.79 -6.25
CA GLU A 306 -12.72 -23.28 -6.21
C GLU A 306 -11.80 -23.94 -7.27
N LEU A 307 -11.40 -23.19 -8.29
CA LEU A 307 -10.42 -23.61 -9.31
C LEU A 307 -8.99 -23.18 -8.97
N HIS A 308 -8.77 -22.00 -8.37
CA HIS A 308 -7.44 -21.58 -7.90
C HIS A 308 -6.94 -22.41 -6.70
N GLU A 309 -7.83 -22.98 -5.89
CA GLU A 309 -7.45 -24.02 -4.92
C GLU A 309 -6.80 -25.26 -5.58
N LYS A 310 -7.00 -25.47 -6.89
CA LYS A 310 -6.36 -26.54 -7.68
C LYS A 310 -5.15 -26.06 -8.48
N GLU A 311 -5.03 -24.76 -8.75
CA GLU A 311 -3.79 -24.14 -9.27
C GLU A 311 -2.86 -23.67 -8.14
N GLY A 312 -2.55 -24.61 -7.23
CA GLY A 312 -1.27 -24.63 -6.52
C GLY A 312 -0.94 -23.44 -5.63
N HIS A 313 -1.93 -22.85 -4.92
CA HIS A 313 -1.65 -21.79 -3.96
C HIS A 313 -0.63 -22.27 -2.89
N VAL A 314 0.53 -21.60 -2.84
CA VAL A 314 1.63 -21.96 -1.95
C VAL A 314 1.44 -21.27 -0.60
N GLU A 315 0.63 -21.92 0.23
CA GLU A 315 0.46 -21.60 1.65
C GLU A 315 1.81 -21.59 2.40
N ARG A 316 1.88 -20.85 3.51
CA ARG A 316 3.05 -20.78 4.39
C ARG A 316 2.68 -21.14 5.82
N THR A 317 3.61 -21.74 6.56
CA THR A 317 3.50 -22.03 8.00
C THR A 317 4.81 -21.66 8.69
N LEU A 318 4.75 -21.20 9.95
CA LEU A 318 5.96 -21.14 10.76
C LEU A 318 6.36 -22.56 11.19
N ALA A 319 7.65 -22.82 11.16
CA ALA A 319 8.30 -23.91 11.88
C ALA A 319 9.39 -23.32 12.79
N LEU A 320 9.29 -23.58 14.09
CA LEU A 320 10.15 -22.97 15.10
C LEU A 320 10.88 -24.05 15.89
N ILE A 321 12.20 -24.10 15.74
CA ILE A 321 13.09 -25.12 16.30
C ILE A 321 13.81 -24.52 17.52
N ARG A 322 13.59 -25.11 18.70
CA ARG A 322 14.09 -24.58 19.97
C ARG A 322 15.61 -24.72 20.13
N PRO A 323 16.27 -23.89 20.97
CA PRO A 323 17.73 -23.77 21.00
C PRO A 323 18.50 -25.06 21.33
N ASP A 324 17.93 -25.99 22.10
CA ASP A 324 18.59 -27.27 22.39
C ASP A 324 18.59 -28.19 21.15
N LEU A 325 17.43 -28.38 20.50
CA LEU A 325 17.34 -29.19 19.29
C LEU A 325 18.06 -28.54 18.08
N ALA A 326 17.99 -27.22 17.95
CA ALA A 326 18.69 -26.46 16.92
C ALA A 326 20.23 -26.54 17.04
N ARG A 327 20.74 -26.86 18.24
CA ARG A 327 22.18 -27.07 18.51
C ARG A 327 22.63 -28.50 18.22
N GLU A 328 21.74 -29.49 18.39
CA GLU A 328 22.10 -30.91 18.41
C GLU A 328 21.72 -31.69 17.14
N GLN A 329 20.60 -31.36 16.48
CA GLN A 329 20.10 -32.12 15.30
C GLN A 329 19.58 -31.25 14.13
N ARG A 330 20.09 -30.01 13.99
CA ARG A 330 19.70 -29.05 12.92
C ARG A 330 19.58 -29.69 11.54
N ASP A 331 20.65 -30.32 11.08
CA ASP A 331 20.75 -30.77 9.68
C ASP A 331 19.83 -31.97 9.43
N GLU A 332 19.60 -32.80 10.45
CA GLU A 332 18.66 -33.93 10.34
C GLU A 332 17.22 -33.43 10.16
N ILE A 333 16.77 -32.44 10.94
CA ILE A 333 15.41 -31.91 10.78
C ILE A 333 15.24 -31.09 9.50
N LEU A 334 16.25 -30.33 9.05
CA LEU A 334 16.22 -29.66 7.75
C LEU A 334 16.09 -30.67 6.60
N CYS A 335 16.80 -31.80 6.67
CA CYS A 335 16.60 -32.92 5.74
C CYS A 335 15.16 -33.47 5.79
N ARG A 336 14.58 -33.73 6.98
CA ARG A 336 13.18 -34.21 7.07
C ARG A 336 12.16 -33.22 6.50
N ILE A 337 12.38 -31.92 6.67
CA ILE A 337 11.53 -30.85 6.10
C ILE A 337 11.54 -30.93 4.56
N HIS A 338 12.72 -31.09 3.95
CA HIS A 338 12.85 -31.25 2.51
C HIS A 338 12.33 -32.60 1.99
N GLU A 339 12.60 -33.72 2.69
CA GLU A 339 12.06 -35.05 2.37
C GLU A 339 10.52 -35.08 2.41
N ALA A 340 9.92 -34.35 3.34
CA ALA A 340 8.47 -34.20 3.42
C ALA A 340 7.89 -33.37 2.26
N GLY A 341 8.72 -32.67 1.47
CA GLY A 341 8.31 -31.86 0.32
C GLY A 341 7.95 -30.41 0.66
N PHE A 342 8.59 -29.81 1.67
CA PHE A 342 8.51 -28.36 1.92
C PHE A 342 9.67 -27.60 1.28
N THR A 343 9.35 -26.43 0.73
CA THR A 343 10.35 -25.40 0.40
C THR A 343 10.55 -24.53 1.64
N ILE A 344 11.79 -24.32 2.07
CA ILE A 344 12.09 -23.30 3.10
C ILE A 344 12.14 -21.96 2.37
N ALA A 345 11.10 -21.13 2.54
CA ALA A 345 11.00 -19.83 1.88
C ALA A 345 11.84 -18.76 2.60
N MET A 346 11.93 -18.84 3.93
CA MET A 346 12.78 -17.97 4.75
C MET A 346 13.34 -18.75 5.93
N GLN A 347 14.54 -18.39 6.41
CA GLN A 347 15.12 -18.89 7.66
C GLN A 347 15.78 -17.74 8.43
N ARG A 348 15.73 -17.78 9.77
CA ARG A 348 16.45 -16.83 10.64
C ARG A 348 16.79 -17.47 11.97
N GLU A 349 18.02 -17.27 12.44
CA GLU A 349 18.41 -17.55 13.83
C GLU A 349 18.23 -16.28 14.66
N VAL A 350 17.54 -16.38 15.79
CA VAL A 350 17.21 -15.22 16.64
C VAL A 350 17.38 -15.55 18.13
N MET A 351 18.09 -14.68 18.85
CA MET A 351 18.06 -14.64 20.31
C MET A 351 16.82 -13.86 20.73
N LEU A 352 15.85 -14.50 21.40
CA LEU A 352 14.65 -13.82 21.89
C LEU A 352 14.89 -13.23 23.29
N SER A 353 14.35 -12.03 23.54
CA SER A 353 14.23 -11.47 24.89
C SER A 353 13.05 -12.11 25.66
N GLU A 354 13.01 -11.95 26.99
CA GLU A 354 11.85 -12.41 27.77
C GLU A 354 10.55 -11.76 27.30
N ASP A 355 10.57 -10.46 26.97
CA ASP A 355 9.39 -9.72 26.51
C ASP A 355 8.92 -10.21 25.14
N GLN A 356 9.82 -10.53 24.22
CA GLN A 356 9.49 -11.13 22.92
C GLN A 356 8.84 -12.52 23.09
N VAL A 357 9.34 -13.34 24.02
CA VAL A 357 8.74 -14.66 24.30
C VAL A 357 7.36 -14.52 24.96
N ARG A 358 7.15 -13.52 25.82
CA ARG A 358 5.85 -13.17 26.43
C ARG A 358 4.84 -12.64 25.40
N GLN A 359 5.29 -11.80 24.47
CA GLN A 359 4.47 -11.28 23.37
C GLN A 359 4.05 -12.39 22.40
N PHE A 360 5.00 -13.25 22.00
CA PHE A 360 4.72 -14.35 21.07
C PHE A 360 3.76 -15.38 21.68
N TYR A 361 4.06 -15.88 22.89
CA TYR A 361 3.22 -16.84 23.58
C TYR A 361 2.19 -16.17 24.51
N LYS A 362 1.58 -15.06 24.07
CA LYS A 362 0.59 -14.26 24.82
C LYS A 362 -0.50 -15.09 25.52
N GLN A 363 -1.02 -16.10 24.83
CA GLN A 363 -2.08 -17.01 25.32
C GLN A 363 -1.61 -18.04 26.37
N HIS A 364 -0.31 -18.13 26.65
CA HIS A 364 0.26 -19.13 27.56
C HIS A 364 0.90 -18.53 28.82
N VAL A 365 0.93 -17.21 28.98
CA VAL A 365 1.64 -16.53 30.10
C VAL A 365 1.16 -17.02 31.49
N ASP A 366 -0.14 -17.29 31.64
CA ASP A 366 -0.75 -17.75 32.89
C ASP A 366 -0.69 -19.29 33.12
N GLN A 367 0.03 -20.03 32.28
CA GLN A 367 0.13 -21.50 32.39
C GLN A 367 1.30 -21.93 33.29
N ASP A 368 1.13 -22.97 34.11
CA ASP A 368 2.17 -23.46 35.03
C ASP A 368 3.50 -23.84 34.34
N TYR A 369 3.45 -24.24 33.06
CA TYR A 369 4.65 -24.56 32.26
C TYR A 369 5.32 -23.33 31.62
N PHE A 370 4.74 -22.13 31.72
CA PHE A 370 5.26 -20.93 31.06
C PHE A 370 6.66 -20.50 31.52
N PRO A 371 7.03 -20.53 32.82
CA PRO A 371 8.38 -20.18 33.25
C PRO A 371 9.46 -21.08 32.63
N ALA A 372 9.13 -22.36 32.43
CA ALA A 372 9.99 -23.30 31.72
C ALA A 372 10.06 -23.01 30.21
N LEU A 373 8.94 -22.62 29.59
CA LEU A 373 8.90 -22.21 28.18
C LEU A 373 9.78 -20.96 27.97
N LEU A 374 9.62 -19.96 28.83
CA LEU A 374 10.38 -18.73 28.83
C LEU A 374 11.90 -19.01 28.90
N HIS A 375 12.34 -19.77 29.90
CA HIS A 375 13.75 -20.14 30.05
C HIS A 375 14.28 -20.95 28.85
N SER A 376 13.49 -21.88 28.31
CA SER A 376 13.86 -22.68 27.13
C SER A 376 14.01 -21.86 25.84
N MET A 377 13.32 -20.74 25.70
CA MET A 377 13.34 -19.91 24.50
C MET A 377 14.39 -18.79 24.57
N THR A 378 14.81 -18.38 25.77
CA THR A 378 15.87 -17.38 25.98
C THR A 378 17.27 -18.01 26.19
N SER A 379 17.38 -19.33 26.36
CA SER A 379 18.64 -20.04 26.63
C SER A 379 19.63 -20.13 25.44
N GLY A 380 19.27 -19.63 24.26
CA GLY A 380 20.11 -19.67 23.07
C GLY A 380 19.36 -19.26 21.80
N PRO A 381 20.00 -19.33 20.62
CA PRO A 381 19.38 -18.94 19.37
C PRO A 381 18.29 -19.93 18.97
N VAL A 382 17.11 -19.39 18.65
CA VAL A 382 15.97 -20.12 18.11
C VAL A 382 16.06 -20.07 16.59
N LEU A 383 15.89 -21.20 15.90
CA LEU A 383 15.85 -21.25 14.44
C LEU A 383 14.39 -21.20 13.98
N ALA A 384 14.00 -20.05 13.42
CA ALA A 384 12.70 -19.84 12.78
C ALA A 384 12.80 -20.12 11.28
N LEU A 385 11.81 -20.83 10.73
CA LEU A 385 11.71 -21.17 9.31
C LEU A 385 10.28 -20.84 8.84
N ALA A 386 10.14 -20.13 7.71
CA ALA A 386 8.87 -20.05 7.00
C ALA A 386 8.85 -21.17 5.95
N LEU A 387 8.03 -22.19 6.17
CA LEU A 387 7.89 -23.33 5.26
C LEU A 387 6.74 -23.07 4.28
N ALA A 388 6.97 -23.35 3.00
CA ALA A 388 6.07 -23.06 1.90
C ALA A 388 5.68 -24.35 1.14
N ARG A 389 4.37 -24.57 0.96
CA ARG A 389 3.77 -25.77 0.35
C ARG A 389 2.28 -25.54 0.08
N THR A 390 1.65 -26.26 -0.84
CA THR A 390 0.19 -26.45 -0.81
C THR A 390 -0.22 -27.21 0.45
N GLY A 391 -1.17 -26.70 1.25
CA GLY A 391 -1.61 -27.34 2.50
C GLY A 391 -0.56 -27.28 3.62
N ALA A 392 0.23 -26.20 3.68
CA ALA A 392 1.45 -26.10 4.49
C ALA A 392 1.20 -26.32 5.99
N VAL A 393 0.23 -25.61 6.60
CA VAL A 393 -0.05 -25.70 8.04
C VAL A 393 -0.52 -27.12 8.39
N ASP A 394 -1.49 -27.65 7.64
CA ASP A 394 -2.04 -29.00 7.85
C ASP A 394 -0.96 -30.09 7.69
N HIS A 395 -0.16 -30.04 6.62
CA HIS A 395 0.94 -30.98 6.42
C HIS A 395 1.99 -30.90 7.54
N TRP A 396 2.34 -29.71 8.01
CA TRP A 396 3.35 -29.51 9.04
C TRP A 396 2.84 -29.98 10.41
N ARG A 397 1.60 -29.61 10.77
CA ARG A 397 0.93 -30.07 11.99
C ARG A 397 0.82 -31.60 12.05
N ASN A 398 0.50 -32.25 10.93
CA ASN A 398 0.44 -33.70 10.83
C ASN A 398 1.83 -34.37 10.95
N LEU A 399 2.88 -33.76 10.39
CA LEU A 399 4.26 -34.26 10.47
C LEU A 399 4.86 -34.08 11.88
N LEU A 400 4.51 -32.99 12.57
CA LEU A 400 4.87 -32.75 13.97
C LEU A 400 4.22 -33.75 14.93
N GLY A 401 2.93 -34.08 14.72
CA GLY A 401 2.13 -34.91 15.62
C GLY A 401 1.70 -34.18 16.91
N PRO A 402 1.16 -34.91 17.91
CA PRO A 402 0.60 -34.34 19.14
C PRO A 402 1.53 -33.36 19.87
N LYS A 403 0.97 -32.29 20.48
CA LYS A 403 1.76 -31.32 21.28
C LYS A 403 2.37 -31.95 22.56
N ASP A 404 1.79 -33.05 23.05
CA ASP A 404 2.26 -33.88 24.17
C ASP A 404 3.22 -34.99 23.66
N ILE A 405 4.44 -35.08 24.23
CA ILE A 405 5.47 -36.04 23.82
C ILE A 405 5.11 -37.49 24.17
N THR A 406 4.46 -37.73 25.31
CA THR A 406 4.06 -39.09 25.72
C THR A 406 3.02 -39.62 24.75
N ARG A 407 1.98 -38.83 24.49
CA ARG A 407 0.94 -39.16 23.51
C ARG A 407 1.50 -39.30 22.09
N ALA A 408 2.45 -38.45 21.70
CA ALA A 408 3.13 -38.56 20.41
C ALA A 408 3.87 -39.91 20.28
N ARG A 409 4.63 -40.32 21.29
CA ARG A 409 5.36 -41.60 21.29
C ARG A 409 4.43 -42.83 21.31
N GLU A 410 3.29 -42.75 21.97
CA GLU A 410 2.32 -43.86 22.08
C GLU A 410 1.42 -44.01 20.85
N GLU A 411 0.90 -42.91 20.29
CA GLU A 411 -0.03 -42.94 19.15
C GLU A 411 0.67 -42.83 17.78
N HIS A 412 1.78 -42.09 17.70
CA HIS A 412 2.42 -41.67 16.45
C HIS A 412 3.96 -41.66 16.54
N PRO A 413 4.63 -42.80 16.83
CA PRO A 413 6.08 -42.87 17.08
C PRO A 413 6.96 -42.36 15.92
N ASP A 414 6.42 -42.29 14.70
CA ASP A 414 7.12 -41.78 13.51
C ASP A 414 7.06 -40.25 13.34
N CYS A 415 6.32 -39.51 14.19
CA CYS A 415 6.19 -38.06 14.07
C CYS A 415 7.42 -37.32 14.64
N LEU A 416 7.65 -36.08 14.16
CA LEU A 416 8.87 -35.34 14.54
C LEU A 416 8.96 -35.09 16.06
N ARG A 417 7.84 -34.86 16.77
CA ARG A 417 7.84 -34.68 18.23
C ARG A 417 8.11 -35.96 19.03
N ALA A 418 7.89 -37.14 18.43
CA ALA A 418 8.25 -38.42 19.05
C ALA A 418 9.73 -38.76 18.84
N GLN A 419 10.27 -38.44 17.66
CA GLN A 419 11.65 -38.73 17.26
C GLN A 419 12.66 -37.71 17.81
N PHE A 420 12.41 -36.40 17.67
CA PHE A 420 13.34 -35.32 18.04
C PHE A 420 13.15 -34.87 19.49
N THR A 421 13.47 -35.76 20.43
CA THR A 421 13.47 -35.47 21.88
C THR A 421 14.89 -35.41 22.43
N VAL A 422 15.30 -34.25 22.96
CA VAL A 422 16.63 -34.03 23.55
C VAL A 422 16.80 -34.87 24.83
N ALA A 423 17.43 -36.04 24.68
CA ALA A 423 17.62 -37.02 25.74
C ALA A 423 18.87 -36.70 26.58
N LYS A 424 18.75 -35.77 27.53
CA LYS A 424 19.76 -35.60 28.59
C LYS A 424 19.73 -36.82 29.51
N GLU A 425 20.87 -37.50 29.62
CA GLU A 425 21.04 -38.81 30.27
C GLU A 425 20.56 -38.88 31.73
N GLU A 426 20.38 -40.11 32.21
CA GLU A 426 19.67 -40.46 33.43
C GLU A 426 20.26 -39.83 34.71
N ARG A 427 19.45 -38.97 35.35
CA ARG A 427 19.43 -38.78 36.81
C ARG A 427 17.99 -38.71 37.27
N GLU A 428 17.59 -39.69 38.08
CA GLU A 428 16.19 -39.93 38.47
C GLU A 428 15.67 -38.99 39.59
N GLU A 429 16.51 -38.11 40.16
CA GLU A 429 16.21 -37.43 41.43
C GLU A 429 15.39 -36.13 41.30
N ASP A 430 15.49 -35.42 40.17
CA ASP A 430 14.84 -34.11 39.98
C ASP A 430 13.72 -34.17 38.91
N GLY A 431 12.48 -34.32 39.37
CA GLY A 431 11.24 -34.41 38.56
C GLY A 431 10.79 -33.11 37.90
N GLU A 432 11.71 -32.42 37.24
CA GLU A 432 11.55 -31.09 36.66
C GLU A 432 10.64 -31.07 35.40
N PRO A 433 9.51 -30.31 35.39
CA PRO A 433 8.52 -30.36 34.31
C PRO A 433 9.03 -30.01 32.91
N TRP A 434 10.09 -29.21 32.80
CA TRP A 434 10.62 -28.74 31.51
C TRP A 434 11.15 -29.86 30.60
N ARG A 435 11.49 -31.03 31.17
CA ARG A 435 12.07 -32.17 30.42
C ARG A 435 11.10 -32.86 29.45
N GLN A 436 9.79 -32.65 29.58
CA GLN A 436 8.77 -33.25 28.70
C GLN A 436 8.21 -32.28 27.64
N MET A 437 8.81 -31.10 27.48
CA MET A 437 8.32 -30.08 26.56
C MET A 437 8.81 -30.30 25.12
N ASN A 438 7.87 -30.22 24.16
CA ASN A 438 8.14 -30.35 22.73
C ASN A 438 9.23 -29.37 22.26
N GLN A 439 10.16 -29.84 21.42
CA GLN A 439 11.27 -29.05 20.88
C GLN A 439 10.93 -28.34 19.56
N LEU A 440 9.70 -28.58 19.05
CA LEU A 440 9.23 -28.14 17.75
C LEU A 440 7.84 -27.52 17.87
N HIS A 441 7.75 -26.26 17.47
CA HIS A 441 6.51 -25.50 17.36
C HIS A 441 6.18 -25.25 15.87
N GLY A 442 4.90 -25.02 15.64
CA GLY A 442 4.33 -24.74 14.33
C GLY A 442 2.86 -24.38 14.48
N SER A 443 2.42 -23.47 13.60
CA SER A 443 1.12 -22.82 13.60
C SER A 443 -0.04 -23.84 13.55
N ALA A 444 -1.17 -23.51 14.17
CA ALA A 444 -2.34 -24.38 14.25
C ALA A 444 -3.29 -24.20 13.06
N ASN A 445 -3.45 -22.95 12.59
CA ASN A 445 -4.25 -22.51 11.46
C ASN A 445 -3.46 -21.48 10.61
N ARG A 446 -4.10 -20.94 9.56
CA ARG A 446 -3.47 -20.01 8.61
C ARG A 446 -3.29 -18.61 9.21
N GLU A 447 -4.24 -18.17 10.02
CA GLU A 447 -4.25 -16.85 10.65
C GLU A 447 -3.10 -16.73 11.67
N GLU A 448 -2.92 -17.75 12.52
CA GLU A 448 -1.75 -17.85 13.40
C GLU A 448 -0.46 -17.96 12.58
N ALA A 449 -0.44 -18.69 11.45
CA ALA A 449 0.74 -18.74 10.59
C ALA A 449 1.15 -17.37 10.02
N GLU A 450 0.19 -16.53 9.64
CA GLU A 450 0.45 -15.19 9.12
C GLU A 450 0.90 -14.22 10.23
N GLU A 451 0.28 -14.24 11.42
CA GLU A 451 0.77 -13.52 12.62
C GLU A 451 2.20 -13.96 13.01
N GLU A 452 2.43 -15.26 13.12
CA GLU A 452 3.69 -15.85 13.56
C GLU A 452 4.84 -15.61 12.57
N ILE A 453 4.57 -15.71 11.26
CA ILE A 453 5.54 -15.38 10.23
C ILE A 453 5.85 -13.88 10.28
N ASN A 454 4.88 -12.98 10.43
CA ASN A 454 5.16 -11.55 10.51
C ASN A 454 5.99 -11.20 11.77
N PHE A 455 5.79 -11.89 12.90
CA PHE A 455 6.62 -11.72 14.10
C PHE A 455 8.09 -12.16 13.86
N PHE A 456 8.30 -13.32 13.22
CA PHE A 456 9.65 -13.85 12.96
C PHE A 456 10.31 -13.36 11.65
N PHE A 457 9.55 -12.72 10.75
CA PHE A 457 9.98 -12.23 9.45
C PHE A 457 9.21 -10.95 9.06
N PRO A 458 9.26 -9.89 9.88
CA PRO A 458 8.53 -8.66 9.59
C PRO A 458 8.99 -8.04 8.26
N LYS A 459 8.07 -7.39 7.55
CA LYS A 459 8.41 -6.59 6.36
C LYS A 459 9.43 -5.52 6.75
N GLN A 460 10.58 -5.53 6.09
CA GLN A 460 11.66 -4.56 6.26
C GLN A 460 11.72 -3.66 5.04
N GLN A 461 12.20 -2.43 5.25
CA GLN A 461 12.66 -1.56 4.16
C GLN A 461 14.18 -1.60 4.06
N THR A 462 14.70 -1.57 2.84
CA THR A 462 16.12 -1.30 2.54
C THR A 462 16.23 -0.20 1.50
N LEU A 463 17.26 0.64 1.62
CA LEU A 463 17.69 1.45 0.48
C LEU A 463 18.39 0.56 -0.54
N ALA A 464 18.06 0.76 -1.81
CA ALA A 464 18.85 0.37 -2.96
C ALA A 464 19.20 1.61 -3.80
N ILE A 465 20.36 1.60 -4.45
CA ILE A 465 20.77 2.67 -5.37
C ILE A 465 21.27 2.07 -6.68
N ILE A 466 20.69 2.47 -7.80
CA ILE A 466 21.25 2.26 -9.14
C ILE A 466 22.21 3.41 -9.43
N LYS A 467 23.48 3.08 -9.61
CA LYS A 467 24.58 4.04 -9.81
C LYS A 467 24.58 4.62 -11.24
N PRO A 468 25.22 5.79 -11.49
CA PRO A 468 25.19 6.43 -12.80
C PRO A 468 25.75 5.60 -13.98
N ASP A 469 26.56 4.58 -13.72
CA ASP A 469 27.05 3.65 -14.74
C ASP A 469 25.99 2.63 -15.19
N ALA A 470 25.08 2.23 -14.31
CA ALA A 470 24.00 1.29 -14.62
C ALA A 470 22.69 1.98 -15.10
N MET A 471 22.58 3.30 -14.93
CA MET A 471 21.36 4.06 -15.25
C MET A 471 21.03 4.16 -16.74
N GLU A 472 22.04 4.20 -17.62
CA GLU A 472 21.83 4.29 -19.08
C GLU A 472 21.62 2.92 -19.75
N GLU A 473 22.36 1.89 -19.34
CA GLU A 473 22.37 0.58 -20.03
C GLU A 473 21.59 -0.55 -19.31
N HIS A 474 21.33 -0.46 -18.00
CA HIS A 474 20.84 -1.61 -17.20
C HIS A 474 19.64 -1.32 -16.28
N ARG A 475 19.15 -0.07 -16.22
CA ARG A 475 18.03 0.40 -15.37
C ARG A 475 16.82 -0.54 -15.39
N GLU A 476 16.29 -0.84 -16.58
CA GLU A 476 15.06 -1.63 -16.73
C GLU A 476 15.25 -3.10 -16.34
N GLU A 477 16.39 -3.71 -16.71
CA GLU A 477 16.72 -5.08 -16.34
C GLU A 477 16.84 -5.23 -14.82
N ILE A 478 17.55 -4.31 -14.15
CA ILE A 478 17.69 -4.27 -12.69
C ILE A 478 16.32 -4.10 -12.01
N LEU A 479 15.45 -3.22 -12.49
CA LEU A 479 14.09 -3.05 -11.97
C LEU A 479 13.17 -4.25 -12.25
N GLY A 480 13.47 -5.05 -13.28
CA GLY A 480 12.85 -6.35 -13.54
C GLY A 480 13.28 -7.40 -12.51
N GLU A 481 14.58 -7.54 -12.28
CA GLU A 481 15.16 -8.49 -11.32
C GLU A 481 14.71 -8.21 -9.87
N ILE A 482 14.65 -6.93 -9.47
CA ILE A 482 14.13 -6.51 -8.15
C ILE A 482 12.70 -7.01 -7.96
N ARG A 483 11.82 -6.82 -8.95
CA ARG A 483 10.42 -7.29 -8.90
C ARG A 483 10.32 -8.82 -8.98
N ALA A 484 11.10 -9.46 -9.84
CA ALA A 484 11.14 -10.93 -9.97
C ALA A 484 11.62 -11.63 -8.69
N GLY A 485 12.51 -11.00 -7.92
CA GLY A 485 12.91 -11.46 -6.59
C GLY A 485 11.94 -11.10 -5.45
N GLY A 486 10.76 -10.57 -5.76
CA GLY A 486 9.68 -10.33 -4.80
C GLY A 486 9.85 -9.09 -3.92
N PHE A 487 10.57 -8.06 -4.38
CA PHE A 487 10.60 -6.76 -3.70
C PHE A 487 9.51 -5.83 -4.22
N SER A 488 8.77 -5.21 -3.30
CA SER A 488 7.91 -4.06 -3.60
C SER A 488 8.76 -2.79 -3.60
N ILE A 489 8.70 -1.99 -4.67
CA ILE A 489 9.36 -0.68 -4.73
C ILE A 489 8.36 0.34 -4.18
N THR A 490 8.51 0.77 -2.93
CA THR A 490 7.55 1.67 -2.27
C THR A 490 7.85 3.15 -2.52
N GLN A 491 9.11 3.52 -2.76
CA GLN A 491 9.48 4.87 -3.19
C GLN A 491 10.63 4.82 -4.21
N LEU A 492 10.64 5.77 -5.15
CA LEU A 492 11.64 5.91 -6.20
C LEU A 492 11.99 7.39 -6.38
N LYS A 493 13.29 7.72 -6.42
CA LYS A 493 13.78 9.09 -6.59
C LYS A 493 15.02 9.11 -7.48
N GLU A 494 14.88 9.69 -8.67
CA GLU A 494 15.97 9.87 -9.63
C GLU A 494 16.60 11.27 -9.44
N MET A 495 17.91 11.33 -9.19
CA MET A 495 18.59 12.59 -8.93
C MET A 495 20.09 12.55 -9.28
N VAL A 496 20.65 13.70 -9.62
CA VAL A 496 22.11 13.91 -9.62
C VAL A 496 22.50 14.35 -8.22
N LEU A 497 23.44 13.67 -7.58
CA LEU A 497 23.94 14.07 -6.26
C LEU A 497 24.87 15.28 -6.38
N SER A 498 24.70 16.28 -5.50
CA SER A 498 25.73 17.31 -5.28
C SER A 498 26.90 16.70 -4.51
N ARG A 499 28.09 17.32 -4.61
CA ARG A 499 29.26 16.86 -3.86
C ARG A 499 28.99 16.86 -2.36
N ASP A 500 28.41 17.93 -1.82
CA ASP A 500 28.14 18.07 -0.40
C ASP A 500 27.22 16.95 0.11
N LEU A 501 26.15 16.65 -0.63
CA LEU A 501 25.19 15.57 -0.31
C LEU A 501 25.84 14.19 -0.41
N ALA A 502 26.72 13.96 -1.40
CA ALA A 502 27.47 12.72 -1.55
C ALA A 502 28.55 12.54 -0.46
N GLU A 503 29.20 13.62 -0.02
CA GLU A 503 30.19 13.62 1.07
C GLU A 503 29.55 13.38 2.45
N GLU A 504 28.31 13.84 2.64
CA GLU A 504 27.52 13.56 3.84
C GLU A 504 26.98 12.12 3.84
N PHE A 505 26.36 11.68 2.74
CA PHE A 505 25.85 10.31 2.58
C PHE A 505 26.94 9.24 2.73
N TYR A 506 28.12 9.44 2.14
CA TYR A 506 29.26 8.52 2.28
C TYR A 506 30.22 8.87 3.43
N SER A 507 29.80 9.71 4.39
CA SER A 507 30.64 10.17 5.50
C SER A 507 31.27 9.04 6.33
N GLN A 508 30.57 7.91 6.51
CA GLN A 508 31.10 6.68 7.13
C GLN A 508 32.32 6.08 6.40
N HIS A 509 32.66 6.57 5.22
CA HIS A 509 33.81 6.12 4.43
C HIS A 509 34.91 7.18 4.30
N ARG A 510 34.79 8.34 4.95
CA ARG A 510 35.72 9.49 4.82
C ARG A 510 37.20 9.14 4.99
N ASP A 511 37.53 8.22 5.89
CA ASP A 511 38.90 7.75 6.14
C ASP A 511 39.40 6.67 5.16
N LYS A 512 38.61 6.28 4.15
CA LYS A 512 38.99 5.26 3.16
C LYS A 512 39.69 5.89 1.96
N PRO A 513 40.75 5.28 1.41
CA PRO A 513 41.52 5.84 0.29
C PRO A 513 40.73 5.98 -1.02
N PHE A 514 39.55 5.38 -1.13
CA PHE A 514 38.65 5.49 -2.27
C PHE A 514 37.55 6.56 -2.09
N TYR A 515 37.42 7.21 -0.92
CA TYR A 515 36.30 8.12 -0.60
C TYR A 515 36.09 9.23 -1.65
N SER A 516 37.13 10.00 -1.97
CA SER A 516 37.02 11.06 -2.99
C SER A 516 36.60 10.51 -4.36
N GLN A 517 37.09 9.33 -4.74
CA GLN A 517 36.74 8.71 -6.02
C GLN A 517 35.29 8.21 -6.05
N LEU A 518 34.77 7.73 -4.92
CA LEU A 518 33.37 7.35 -4.76
C LEU A 518 32.44 8.56 -4.82
N VAL A 519 32.78 9.64 -4.09
CA VAL A 519 32.05 10.92 -4.12
C VAL A 519 32.06 11.50 -5.54
N ASP A 520 33.23 11.63 -6.16
CA ASP A 520 33.38 12.14 -7.51
C ASP A 520 32.62 11.29 -8.53
N PHE A 521 32.65 9.96 -8.38
CA PHE A 521 31.89 9.06 -9.25
C PHE A 521 30.38 9.24 -9.12
N MET A 522 29.86 9.34 -7.89
CA MET A 522 28.43 9.50 -7.64
C MET A 522 27.87 10.87 -8.06
N CYS A 523 28.73 11.87 -8.25
CA CYS A 523 28.36 13.20 -8.78
C CYS A 523 28.39 13.31 -10.31
N ARG A 524 28.76 12.24 -11.05
CA ARG A 524 28.98 12.33 -12.52
C ARG A 524 27.72 12.33 -13.38
N GLY A 525 26.56 11.96 -12.83
CA GLY A 525 25.33 11.79 -13.59
C GLY A 525 24.14 11.43 -12.70
N PRO A 526 22.97 11.14 -13.30
CA PRO A 526 21.79 10.73 -12.54
C PRO A 526 22.03 9.38 -11.87
N CYS A 527 21.44 9.18 -10.69
CA CYS A 527 21.34 7.91 -10.00
C CYS A 527 19.91 7.73 -9.47
N MET A 528 19.48 6.50 -9.29
CA MET A 528 18.12 6.18 -8.82
C MET A 528 18.18 5.59 -7.42
N MET A 529 17.59 6.31 -6.47
CA MET A 529 17.32 5.84 -5.12
C MET A 529 16.00 5.07 -5.10
N LEU A 530 15.99 3.91 -4.44
CA LEU A 530 14.83 3.03 -4.31
C LEU A 530 14.64 2.62 -2.86
N VAL A 531 13.43 2.77 -2.33
CA VAL A 531 13.02 2.10 -1.09
C VAL A 531 12.41 0.76 -1.48
N LEU A 532 13.07 -0.33 -1.10
CA LEU A 532 12.62 -1.69 -1.37
C LEU A 532 12.03 -2.31 -0.10
N THR A 533 10.80 -2.79 -0.18
CA THR A 533 10.08 -3.44 0.92
C THR A 533 9.91 -4.94 0.65
N LYS A 534 10.32 -5.77 1.61
CA LYS A 534 10.21 -7.24 1.60
C LYS A 534 10.44 -7.79 3.02
N GLU A 535 9.97 -8.99 3.34
CA GLU A 535 10.46 -9.73 4.52
C GLU A 535 11.98 -9.92 4.41
N ASN A 536 12.73 -9.66 5.50
CA ASN A 536 14.21 -9.66 5.53
C ASN A 536 14.90 -8.82 4.41
N ALA A 537 14.26 -7.74 3.92
CA ALA A 537 14.69 -6.99 2.73
C ALA A 537 16.19 -6.63 2.68
N VAL A 538 16.81 -6.27 3.80
CA VAL A 538 18.24 -5.91 3.84
C VAL A 538 19.13 -7.11 3.50
N GLU A 539 18.82 -8.29 4.05
CA GLU A 539 19.61 -9.51 3.81
C GLU A 539 19.36 -10.06 2.41
N GLU A 540 18.09 -10.10 2.00
CA GLU A 540 17.67 -10.52 0.66
C GLU A 540 18.31 -9.65 -0.44
N TRP A 541 18.33 -8.32 -0.27
CA TRP A 541 18.90 -7.41 -1.26
C TRP A 541 20.43 -7.54 -1.34
N ARG A 542 21.08 -7.80 -0.20
CA ARG A 542 22.52 -8.10 -0.15
C ARG A 542 22.86 -9.44 -0.79
N SER A 543 21.99 -10.44 -0.64
CA SER A 543 22.09 -11.75 -1.32
C SER A 543 21.96 -11.58 -2.84
N MET A 544 20.92 -10.88 -3.29
CA MET A 544 20.65 -10.59 -4.71
C MET A 544 21.77 -9.75 -5.37
N MET A 545 22.29 -8.73 -4.68
CA MET A 545 23.46 -7.98 -5.16
C MET A 545 24.72 -8.86 -5.23
N GLY A 546 24.91 -9.76 -4.26
CA GLY A 546 26.10 -10.58 -4.12
C GLY A 546 27.34 -9.84 -3.58
N PRO A 547 28.51 -10.52 -3.53
CA PRO A 547 29.75 -9.96 -3.02
C PRO A 547 30.16 -8.61 -3.65
N THR A 548 30.80 -7.75 -2.86
CA THR A 548 31.22 -6.40 -3.30
C THR A 548 32.34 -6.43 -4.37
N ASP A 549 33.15 -7.48 -4.41
CA ASP A 549 34.10 -7.74 -5.50
C ASP A 549 33.39 -8.50 -6.64
N PRO A 550 33.26 -7.91 -7.86
CA PRO A 550 32.59 -8.57 -8.98
C PRO A 550 33.24 -9.91 -9.38
N LYS A 551 34.55 -10.07 -9.21
CA LYS A 551 35.28 -11.31 -9.54
C LYS A 551 35.00 -12.41 -8.51
N LEU A 552 34.80 -12.03 -7.25
CA LEU A 552 34.31 -12.93 -6.22
C LEU A 552 32.85 -13.30 -6.48
N ALA A 553 32.01 -12.33 -6.82
CA ALA A 553 30.60 -12.56 -7.18
C ALA A 553 30.47 -13.53 -8.37
N GLN A 554 31.20 -13.33 -9.47
CA GLN A 554 31.22 -14.24 -10.62
C GLN A 554 31.68 -15.67 -10.25
N LYS A 555 32.50 -15.83 -9.20
CA LYS A 555 32.98 -17.14 -8.72
C LYS A 555 32.02 -17.82 -7.74
N THR A 556 31.32 -17.08 -6.88
CA THR A 556 30.53 -17.65 -5.76
C THR A 556 29.03 -17.45 -5.87
N ALA A 557 28.58 -16.45 -6.62
CA ALA A 557 27.18 -16.11 -6.87
C ALA A 557 26.99 -15.58 -8.31
N PRO A 558 27.25 -16.39 -9.35
CA PRO A 558 27.32 -15.94 -10.74
C PRO A 558 26.01 -15.35 -11.30
N GLY A 559 24.86 -15.64 -10.69
CA GLY A 559 23.57 -15.02 -11.04
C GLY A 559 23.31 -13.65 -10.37
N SER A 560 24.14 -13.23 -9.41
CA SER A 560 23.93 -11.98 -8.67
C SER A 560 24.08 -10.74 -9.54
N LEU A 561 23.43 -9.65 -9.15
CA LEU A 561 23.42 -8.41 -9.92
C LEU A 561 24.84 -7.82 -10.09
N ARG A 562 25.74 -7.98 -9.11
CA ARG A 562 27.15 -7.58 -9.25
C ARG A 562 27.97 -8.53 -10.12
N ALA A 563 27.61 -9.81 -10.21
CA ALA A 563 28.26 -10.72 -11.16
C ALA A 563 27.94 -10.36 -12.62
N ARG A 564 26.71 -9.85 -12.86
CA ARG A 564 26.17 -9.46 -14.18
C ARG A 564 26.56 -8.05 -14.62
N PHE A 565 26.37 -7.04 -13.76
CA PHE A 565 26.38 -5.62 -14.16
C PHE A 565 27.55 -4.78 -13.62
N ALA A 566 28.34 -5.29 -12.65
CA ALA A 566 29.46 -4.52 -12.11
C ALA A 566 30.73 -4.72 -12.95
N SER A 567 31.38 -3.63 -13.36
CA SER A 567 32.59 -3.68 -14.19
C SER A 567 33.91 -3.69 -13.39
N ASP A 568 33.92 -3.10 -12.19
CA ASP A 568 35.00 -3.23 -11.20
C ASP A 568 34.50 -2.88 -9.78
N ILE A 569 35.35 -3.02 -8.76
CA ILE A 569 35.03 -2.80 -7.34
C ILE A 569 34.45 -1.39 -7.06
N LEU A 570 34.91 -0.36 -7.78
CA LEU A 570 34.35 1.01 -7.68
C LEU A 570 33.03 1.14 -8.47
N HIS A 571 33.02 0.57 -9.68
CA HIS A 571 31.90 0.51 -10.62
C HIS A 571 30.97 -0.66 -10.32
N SER A 572 30.47 -0.70 -9.09
CA SER A 572 29.72 -1.82 -8.54
C SER A 572 28.27 -1.96 -9.06
N ALA A 573 27.82 -1.08 -9.98
CA ALA A 573 26.45 -0.85 -10.47
C ALA A 573 25.40 -0.50 -9.39
N LEU A 574 25.50 -1.10 -8.20
CA LEU A 574 24.50 -1.09 -7.13
C LEU A 574 25.11 -0.82 -5.76
N HIS A 575 24.37 -0.11 -4.93
CA HIS A 575 24.56 0.04 -3.50
C HIS A 575 23.29 -0.39 -2.73
N GLY A 576 23.46 -0.76 -1.46
CA GLY A 576 22.37 -1.02 -0.53
C GLY A 576 22.90 -1.14 0.91
N SER A 577 22.02 -0.92 1.88
CA SER A 577 22.39 -0.79 3.30
C SER A 577 23.05 -2.04 3.90
N SER A 578 23.71 -1.86 5.05
CA SER A 578 24.42 -2.93 5.77
C SER A 578 23.63 -3.56 6.92
N SER A 579 22.59 -2.89 7.40
CA SER A 579 21.72 -3.31 8.51
C SER A 579 20.38 -2.57 8.39
N GLN A 580 19.36 -3.00 9.14
CA GLN A 580 18.05 -2.34 9.18
C GLN A 580 18.14 -0.89 9.69
N GLN A 581 18.96 -0.63 10.72
CA GLN A 581 19.25 0.73 11.19
C GLN A 581 19.86 1.59 10.07
N HIS A 582 20.87 1.09 9.37
CA HIS A 582 21.51 1.80 8.26
C HIS A 582 20.62 1.87 6.99
N ALA A 583 19.50 1.14 6.94
CA ALA A 583 18.43 1.39 5.98
C ALA A 583 17.58 2.57 6.44
N GLN A 584 17.07 2.55 7.67
CA GLN A 584 16.25 3.63 8.23
C GLN A 584 16.97 4.99 8.19
N GLU A 585 18.24 5.04 8.61
CA GLU A 585 19.08 6.25 8.55
C GLU A 585 19.22 6.79 7.12
N ASN A 586 19.55 5.93 6.15
CA ASN A 586 19.80 6.35 4.77
C ASN A 586 18.52 6.68 3.99
N ILE A 587 17.41 5.99 4.27
CA ILE A 587 16.09 6.35 3.71
C ILE A 587 15.67 7.70 4.27
N ARG A 588 15.74 7.88 5.60
CA ARG A 588 15.39 9.16 6.25
C ARG A 588 16.22 10.34 5.73
N PHE A 589 17.50 10.11 5.45
CA PHE A 589 18.39 11.11 4.87
C PHE A 589 18.02 11.51 3.43
N LEU A 590 17.62 10.54 2.59
CA LEU A 590 17.36 10.79 1.16
C LEU A 590 15.91 11.18 0.84
N PHE A 591 14.95 10.73 1.65
CA PHE A 591 13.51 10.90 1.41
C PHE A 591 12.84 11.81 2.45
N GLY A 592 13.49 12.08 3.59
CA GLY A 592 12.93 12.84 4.72
C GLY A 592 12.36 11.92 5.80
N ASP A 593 11.70 12.49 6.79
CA ASP A 593 10.89 11.69 7.73
C ASP A 593 9.79 10.99 6.94
N ILE A 594 9.67 9.67 7.09
CA ILE A 594 8.64 8.88 6.40
C ILE A 594 7.30 9.06 7.12
N THR A 595 6.71 10.24 6.98
CA THR A 595 5.26 10.38 7.09
C THR A 595 4.65 9.74 5.84
N SER A 596 3.56 8.98 6.01
CA SER A 596 2.74 8.57 4.86
C SER A 596 2.23 9.79 4.10
N GLU A 597 1.95 9.57 2.82
CA GLU A 597 1.22 10.47 1.90
C GLU A 597 1.81 11.87 1.62
N GLY A 598 2.19 12.07 0.36
CA GLY A 598 1.51 13.04 -0.50
C GLY A 598 1.60 14.55 -0.20
N ASP A 599 2.61 15.23 -0.76
CA ASP A 599 2.33 16.47 -1.50
C ASP A 599 3.29 16.67 -2.68
N LEU A 600 2.79 17.20 -3.79
CA LEU A 600 3.57 17.53 -4.99
C LEU A 600 3.02 18.77 -5.73
N THR A 601 3.94 19.73 -5.96
CA THR A 601 3.85 20.93 -6.81
C THR A 601 3.18 22.17 -6.17
N SER A 602 3.60 23.43 -6.46
CA SER A 602 4.51 23.94 -7.51
C SER A 602 5.26 25.23 -7.10
N ASP A 603 6.36 25.54 -7.83
CA ASP A 603 6.86 26.89 -8.15
C ASP A 603 7.32 27.87 -7.04
N GLY A 604 8.57 27.68 -6.60
CA GLY A 604 9.68 28.55 -7.08
C GLY A 604 9.74 30.04 -6.70
N ALA A 605 10.52 30.36 -5.65
CA ALA A 605 11.25 31.64 -5.53
C ALA A 605 12.56 31.45 -4.73
N HIS A 606 13.57 32.29 -4.99
CA HIS A 606 14.82 32.32 -4.22
C HIS A 606 14.64 33.07 -2.89
N ASP A 607 15.25 32.56 -1.80
CA ASP A 607 16.32 33.30 -1.11
C ASP A 607 17.16 32.37 -0.19
N PRO A 608 18.46 32.64 0.04
CA PRO A 608 19.34 31.79 0.85
C PRO A 608 19.34 32.17 2.35
N PRO A 609 19.51 31.21 3.28
CA PRO A 609 19.56 31.50 4.71
C PRO A 609 20.83 32.26 5.11
N ALA A 610 20.66 33.46 5.65
CA ALA A 610 21.77 34.31 6.09
C ALA A 610 22.36 33.87 7.44
N SER A 611 23.70 33.89 7.56
CA SER A 611 24.42 33.50 8.77
C SER A 611 24.27 34.53 9.91
N GLY A 612 23.41 34.24 10.89
CA GLY A 612 23.23 35.02 12.11
C GLY A 612 24.06 34.49 13.29
N LYS A 613 24.82 35.35 13.97
CA LYS A 613 25.67 34.97 15.12
C LYS A 613 24.87 34.99 16.43
N GLN A 614 25.22 34.08 17.35
CA GLN A 614 24.83 34.18 18.76
C GLN A 614 25.37 35.48 19.38
N GLN A 615 24.55 36.14 20.22
CA GLN A 615 25.03 37.08 21.23
C GLN A 615 24.04 37.13 22.40
N ASN A 616 24.58 37.09 23.63
CA ASN A 616 23.81 36.98 24.87
C ASN A 616 23.38 38.35 25.42
N SER A 617 22.29 38.37 26.18
CA SER A 617 22.10 39.34 27.28
C SER A 617 21.30 38.72 28.43
N PHE A 618 21.74 38.98 29.66
CA PHE A 618 21.11 38.54 30.92
C PHE A 618 19.89 39.39 31.30
N GLU A 619 18.95 38.80 32.03
CA GLU A 619 18.50 39.17 33.38
C GLU A 619 17.53 38.05 33.85
N ASP A 620 17.48 37.47 35.06
CA ASP A 620 18.18 37.49 36.36
C ASP A 620 17.08 37.37 37.45
N LEU A 621 17.12 36.33 38.30
CA LEU A 621 16.86 36.36 39.77
C LEU A 621 16.35 35.03 40.40
N LYS A 622 17.19 34.47 41.30
CA LYS A 622 16.85 33.62 42.48
C LYS A 622 16.32 32.19 42.21
N VAL A 623 16.44 31.22 43.13
CA VAL A 623 16.71 31.27 44.59
C VAL A 623 17.73 30.19 45.06
N THR A 624 18.61 30.55 46.01
CA THR A 624 19.41 29.69 46.93
C THR A 624 20.31 28.55 46.40
N GLU A 625 21.59 28.65 46.75
CA GLU A 625 22.55 27.56 46.87
C GLU A 625 22.25 26.66 48.09
N MET A 626 22.86 25.46 48.11
CA MET A 626 23.62 25.04 49.30
C MET A 626 24.69 23.99 48.93
N THR A 627 25.98 24.40 49.04
CA THR A 627 27.14 23.67 49.61
C THR A 627 27.38 22.18 49.24
N ASP A 628 28.62 21.71 49.01
CA ASP A 628 29.90 22.23 49.51
C ASP A 628 31.12 21.66 48.75
N ASN A 629 32.27 22.37 48.87
CA ASN A 629 33.67 21.88 48.94
C ASN A 629 34.23 20.75 48.01
N SER A 630 35.51 20.73 47.64
CA SER A 630 36.65 21.63 47.91
C SER A 630 37.81 21.40 46.91
N ASP A 631 38.89 22.18 47.07
CA ASP A 631 40.29 21.83 46.77
C ASP A 631 40.78 21.81 45.30
N GLU A 632 41.99 22.29 44.96
CA GLU A 632 42.90 23.28 45.59
C GLU A 632 44.13 23.50 44.67
N ARG A 633 44.78 24.69 44.76
CA ARG A 633 46.23 24.95 44.48
C ARG A 633 46.84 24.57 43.10
N ASN A 634 47.82 25.28 42.54
CA ASN A 634 48.35 26.66 42.69
C ASN A 634 49.11 27.01 41.39
N PRO A 635 49.21 28.29 40.94
CA PRO A 635 49.89 28.66 39.69
C PRO A 635 51.39 28.98 39.90
N GLU A 636 51.94 29.87 39.04
CA GLU A 636 53.31 30.44 39.02
C GLU A 636 54.38 29.58 38.26
N ASP A 637 55.24 30.12 37.37
CA ASP A 637 55.34 31.51 36.89
C ASP A 637 56.14 31.73 35.57
N SER A 638 55.83 32.86 34.89
CA SER A 638 56.73 33.87 34.23
C SER A 638 57.84 33.46 33.19
N GLU A 639 58.36 34.29 32.27
CA GLU A 639 58.04 35.65 31.74
C GLU A 639 58.87 36.01 30.47
N ILE A 640 58.59 37.19 29.83
CA ILE A 640 59.55 38.06 29.07
C ILE A 640 60.15 37.52 27.73
N ASN A 641 60.31 38.23 26.59
CA ASN A 641 59.92 39.56 26.06
C ASN A 641 59.85 39.45 24.50
N LEU A 642 58.94 40.07 23.73
CA LEU A 642 58.73 41.50 23.37
C LEU A 642 59.63 42.02 22.19
N GLN A 643 59.10 42.98 21.40
CA GLN A 643 59.70 43.77 20.29
C GLN A 643 59.73 43.10 18.88
N ASP A 644 59.47 43.80 17.75
CA ASP A 644 58.95 45.18 17.55
C ASP A 644 58.36 45.44 16.13
N SER A 645 57.43 46.40 16.01
CA SER A 645 57.21 47.28 14.83
C SER A 645 56.74 46.67 13.45
N LYS A 646 56.19 47.37 12.45
CA LYS A 646 55.23 48.52 12.33
C LYS A 646 54.86 48.75 10.83
N ILE A 647 53.64 49.26 10.55
CA ILE A 647 53.25 50.15 9.41
C ILE A 647 53.27 49.56 7.96
N ASN A 648 52.55 50.07 6.94
CA ASN A 648 51.14 50.52 6.76
C ASN A 648 50.92 50.99 5.28
N LEU A 649 49.73 50.80 4.67
CA LEU A 649 49.16 51.58 3.52
C LEU A 649 50.00 51.55 2.18
N GLU A 650 49.68 52.09 0.98
CA GLU A 650 48.59 52.80 0.25
C GLU A 650 48.97 52.71 -1.29
N ASP A 651 48.23 53.04 -2.37
CA ASP A 651 46.84 53.49 -2.66
C ASP A 651 46.33 52.92 -4.04
N SER A 652 45.62 53.71 -4.87
CA SER A 652 44.40 53.23 -5.56
C SER A 652 43.96 54.07 -6.79
N VAL A 653 42.67 53.99 -7.17
CA VAL A 653 41.87 54.93 -8.01
C VAL A 653 41.96 54.83 -9.58
N ARG A 654 40.88 54.23 -10.16
CA ARG A 654 40.07 54.62 -11.36
C ARG A 654 40.60 54.71 -12.83
N THR A 655 39.94 53.94 -13.72
CA THR A 655 39.17 54.26 -14.98
C THR A 655 39.43 55.58 -15.77
N PRO A 656 39.19 55.70 -17.12
CA PRO A 656 38.16 54.98 -17.93
C PRO A 656 38.42 54.67 -19.45
N ASP A 657 37.41 54.03 -20.07
CA ASP A 657 36.79 54.33 -21.40
C ASP A 657 37.10 53.65 -22.78
N ASP A 658 35.98 53.47 -23.51
CA ASP A 658 35.65 53.57 -24.95
C ASP A 658 36.10 52.59 -26.11
N SER A 659 35.09 51.96 -26.73
CA SER A 659 34.75 52.07 -28.19
C SER A 659 34.72 50.83 -29.14
N LYS A 660 33.66 50.82 -29.99
CA LYS A 660 33.51 50.31 -31.40
C LYS A 660 33.09 48.87 -31.76
N SER A 661 32.26 48.83 -32.82
CA SER A 661 31.83 47.73 -33.72
C SER A 661 31.89 48.29 -35.17
N PRO A 662 31.40 47.64 -36.26
CA PRO A 662 31.05 46.23 -36.53
C PRO A 662 31.71 45.68 -37.84
N GLY A 663 31.30 44.50 -38.35
CA GLY A 663 31.70 43.94 -39.66
C GLY A 663 30.72 42.87 -40.19
N VAL A 664 30.65 42.65 -41.51
CA VAL A 664 29.60 41.86 -42.24
C VAL A 664 30.20 41.11 -43.46
N VAL A 665 29.41 40.27 -44.15
CA VAL A 665 29.61 39.53 -45.45
C VAL A 665 30.63 38.35 -45.43
N GLU A 666 30.54 37.28 -46.24
CA GLU A 666 29.67 36.96 -47.41
C GLU A 666 29.29 35.44 -47.54
N GLN A 667 28.65 35.05 -48.65
CA GLN A 667 28.04 33.74 -48.97
C GLN A 667 28.96 32.79 -49.78
N ALA A 668 28.65 31.48 -49.83
CA ALA A 668 28.63 30.68 -51.07
C ALA A 668 28.10 29.22 -50.92
N THR A 669 27.26 28.80 -51.86
CA THR A 669 26.90 27.40 -52.26
C THR A 669 27.69 27.03 -53.57
N PRO A 670 27.57 25.89 -54.30
CA PRO A 670 26.46 24.90 -54.36
C PRO A 670 26.76 23.43 -54.81
N THR A 671 25.69 22.72 -55.21
CA THR A 671 25.57 21.64 -56.24
C THR A 671 25.82 20.16 -55.90
N SER A 672 25.34 19.30 -56.82
CA SER A 672 24.92 17.90 -56.65
C SER A 672 25.36 17.00 -57.83
N GLU A 673 25.40 15.67 -57.67
CA GLU A 673 25.14 14.58 -58.67
C GLU A 673 25.54 13.21 -58.03
N LYS A 674 25.10 11.98 -58.41
CA LYS A 674 23.92 11.44 -59.15
C LYS A 674 23.95 9.88 -59.09
N GLY A 675 22.79 9.21 -58.99
CA GLY A 675 22.60 7.77 -59.36
C GLY A 675 23.10 6.70 -58.37
N ALA A 676 22.68 5.42 -58.46
CA ALA A 676 21.66 4.79 -59.31
C ALA A 676 21.19 3.41 -58.74
N MET A 677 20.20 2.80 -59.42
CA MET A 677 19.75 1.39 -59.48
C MET A 677 20.71 0.28 -58.98
N ALA A 678 20.29 -0.94 -58.58
CA ALA A 678 19.01 -1.60 -58.20
C ALA A 678 19.37 -3.08 -57.79
N ASP A 679 18.52 -4.09 -57.52
CA ASP A 679 17.05 -4.27 -57.53
C ASP A 679 16.67 -5.47 -56.60
N THR A 680 15.39 -5.86 -56.56
CA THR A 680 14.83 -7.09 -55.92
C THR A 680 14.83 -8.29 -56.92
N PRO A 681 14.64 -9.58 -56.52
CA PRO A 681 13.34 -10.10 -56.01
C PRO A 681 13.41 -11.26 -54.97
N SER A 682 12.22 -11.66 -54.51
CA SER A 682 11.90 -12.82 -53.65
C SER A 682 11.83 -14.18 -54.39
N VAL A 683 11.65 -15.31 -53.68
CA VAL A 683 10.54 -16.29 -53.89
C VAL A 683 10.56 -17.50 -52.91
N THR A 684 9.36 -17.95 -52.54
CA THR A 684 8.87 -19.08 -51.70
C THR A 684 9.62 -20.42 -51.63
N SER A 685 9.44 -21.18 -50.52
CA SER A 685 8.66 -22.45 -50.49
C SER A 685 8.53 -23.07 -49.08
N THR A 686 7.59 -24.00 -48.89
CA THR A 686 7.20 -24.63 -47.60
C THR A 686 7.40 -26.19 -47.64
N PRO A 687 6.72 -27.08 -46.86
CA PRO A 687 7.41 -27.86 -45.82
C PRO A 687 7.28 -29.41 -45.92
N GLY A 688 7.85 -30.12 -44.93
CA GLY A 688 7.59 -31.53 -44.58
C GLY A 688 8.26 -31.82 -43.22
N GLU A 689 7.64 -32.41 -42.19
CA GLU A 689 6.93 -33.70 -42.05
C GLU A 689 7.85 -34.91 -41.73
N GLY A 690 7.55 -35.60 -40.63
CA GLY A 690 8.09 -36.91 -40.23
C GLY A 690 9.35 -36.89 -39.32
N ASP A 691 9.54 -37.84 -38.40
CA ASP A 691 8.58 -38.80 -37.83
C ASP A 691 9.06 -39.35 -36.45
N LEU A 692 8.22 -40.20 -35.83
CA LEU A 692 8.21 -40.65 -34.45
C LEU A 692 9.33 -41.64 -33.99
N THR A 693 9.99 -41.30 -32.87
CA THR A 693 10.32 -42.24 -31.75
C THR A 693 11.41 -43.33 -31.96
N PRO A 694 11.76 -44.20 -30.98
CA PRO A 694 12.49 -43.86 -29.74
C PRO A 694 13.66 -44.87 -29.42
N VAL A 695 13.80 -45.27 -28.14
CA VAL A 695 14.60 -46.38 -27.55
C VAL A 695 16.12 -46.19 -27.36
N SER A 696 16.59 -46.10 -26.10
CA SER A 696 17.51 -47.08 -25.46
C SER A 696 18.24 -46.54 -24.21
N ASN A 697 18.24 -47.35 -23.15
CA ASN A 697 18.97 -47.11 -21.89
C ASN A 697 20.51 -47.19 -22.06
N LEU A 698 21.27 -46.47 -21.22
CA LEU A 698 22.51 -46.96 -20.58
C LEU A 698 22.77 -46.14 -19.28
N VAL A 699 22.53 -46.73 -18.11
CA VAL A 699 23.53 -47.27 -17.15
C VAL A 699 24.47 -46.21 -16.53
N ILE A 700 24.33 -46.06 -15.21
CA ILE A 700 25.19 -45.30 -14.30
C ILE A 700 26.46 -46.11 -13.97
N PRO A 701 27.61 -45.44 -13.77
CA PRO A 701 28.56 -45.83 -12.73
C PRO A 701 28.75 -44.70 -11.70
N GLN A 702 28.70 -45.04 -10.41
CA GLN A 702 29.09 -44.14 -9.33
C GLN A 702 30.62 -44.15 -9.18
N THR A 703 31.23 -43.00 -8.89
CA THR A 703 32.59 -42.90 -8.35
C THR A 703 32.63 -41.96 -7.17
N THR A 704 32.80 -42.53 -5.98
CA THR A 704 33.12 -41.79 -4.76
C THR A 704 34.58 -41.33 -4.79
N GLU A 705 34.85 -40.05 -4.59
CA GLU A 705 36.16 -39.58 -4.12
C GLU A 705 36.00 -38.78 -2.83
N THR A 706 36.64 -39.28 -1.77
CA THR A 706 36.81 -38.59 -0.50
C THR A 706 37.99 -37.63 -0.61
N ILE A 707 37.84 -36.38 -0.17
CA ILE A 707 38.96 -35.43 -0.08
C ILE A 707 39.07 -34.91 1.36
N ASP A 708 40.26 -35.08 1.94
CA ASP A 708 40.58 -34.71 3.33
C ASP A 708 40.61 -33.19 3.56
N LEU A 709 40.22 -32.80 4.78
CA LEU A 709 40.51 -31.49 5.34
C LEU A 709 41.94 -31.47 5.91
N GLN A 710 42.79 -30.55 5.46
CA GLN A 710 43.99 -30.17 6.21
C GLN A 710 44.09 -28.65 6.37
N HIS A 711 44.23 -28.23 7.63
CA HIS A 711 44.57 -26.85 8.00
C HIS A 711 45.95 -26.45 7.45
N GLN A 712 46.10 -25.17 7.14
CA GLN A 712 47.34 -24.48 7.45
C GLN A 712 47.14 -22.98 7.71
N SER A 713 47.55 -22.57 8.91
CA SER A 713 48.01 -21.24 9.36
C SER A 713 47.26 -20.00 8.88
#